data_AF-A0A1H7WSR8-F1
#
_entry.id   AF-A0A1H7WSR8-F1
#
_cell.length_a   1.000
_cell.length_b   1.000
_cell.length_c   1.000
_cell.angle_alpha   90.00
_cell.angle_beta   90.00
_cell.angle_gamma   90.00
#
_symmetry.space_group_name_H-M   'P 1'
#
loop_
_entity.id
_entity.type
_entity.pdbx_description
1 polymer ?
#
loop_
_entity_poly.entity_id
_entity_poly.type
_entity_poly.pdbx_seq_one_letter_code
_entity_poly.pdbx_strand_id
1 'polypeptide(L)'
;MGKITFTLRYFFSLKGYVLLATLLLTFSFSSINNLESDLSSLYTIDTDGDGVWDSVDIDDDGDGILDSKEDRNLDGDHNHTTNPTDTDCDGVPDYLDLDSDNDGILDNLEGQNFHTYKPKSGIDSDGNGLDDIYESSPGSGEGVAVNDRDGDGKPNHLDIDTDNDGIPDNVEAQTTAGYVPPNQDSSATYITNHGVNSAYIGGLTPVNTDGTPPPNKPDYQDFDSDDDLVLDSNEGNDFNYDGIPDQTYTGIDSDGDGLDDGYEGSDVNDGFDVNDEIDDPANDLPDTDGTGDVNYRDLDDDGDGIDTPDEDANNDGDPTNDDTDNDSTPDYLDVDNTLGPDTDGDGVPDSTDLDDDNDGILDTVEDPNIDGDNDPLTDPLDSDNDGKPNHLDIDSDNDGIPDNVEAQTTSGYIAPNVDDAATYASNDGVNSAYPTGLVPVNTDGTDNVDNLDDDSDNDSVPDNNEGNDFNFDGIPDQTYTGIDSDGDGLDDGYEGSNVNDGFDVNDEIDDPANDLPDTDGTEDVNYRDLDDDGDGIDTPDEDANNDGDPTNDDTDNDGTPDYLDPDNGNMEDLDVIDDVVTTLINTPIDIAILDNDFGIPSDGTLILTEPSNGTIAINNGGTPDDISDDTVTYTPNDGFEGTESFDYTVCDTMGNCDTATITITVGEPVALDVVDDVVTTPVDTPIDIAILDNDFGIPSDGTLTLTEPSNGIIAINDGGTPDDISDDTVTYTPNDVFEGIDSIDYTVCDSLGNCDTATITITVGEPVALDVIDDVVTTQIDTPIDVAILDNDFGIPSDGTLTLTEPSNGIVTINDSGTPDDISDDSVTYTPNDGFEGSDSIDYTVCDSMDNCDTATITITVGEPVALDVINDVVTTPIDTPIDIAILDNDFGIPSDGTLILTEPSNGTAAINDGGTPDDISDDTVTYTPNDVFEGIDSIDYTVCDSMDNCDTATITITVGEPVALDVIDDVVTTQIDTPIDVAILDNDFGIPSDGTLTLTEPSNGIVTINDGGTPDDISDDTVTYTPNDGFEGTESFDYTVCDTMGNCDTATITITVGEPVALDVVDDVVTTPIDTPIDIAILDNDFGIPSDGTLTLTEPSSGTVAINDGGTPDDIFDDTVTYTPNDGFEGNDSFDYTVCDTLGNCDTATVDITVTNDNPITPPDEFVIEVNQMVTPNGDGRNEFLFIRGVDKIQRSTLKIFNRWGVAVYEGENYNNQNNVFDGRSRGRSTLGVDDYLPAGIYFYIFDYTTIEGEKIVDSEYLYISR
;
A
#
# COMPACT_ATOMS: atom_id res chain seq x y z
N MET A 1 5.13 -13.18 -75.03
CA MET A 1 4.68 -12.73 -76.39
C MET A 1 4.68 -13.90 -77.39
N GLY A 2 3.58 -14.65 -77.56
CA GLY A 2 3.30 -15.39 -78.82
C GLY A 2 3.14 -16.93 -78.85
N LYS A 3 1.90 -17.42 -78.62
CA LYS A 3 1.09 -18.26 -79.54
C LYS A 3 1.55 -19.66 -80.05
N ILE A 4 0.70 -20.66 -79.77
CA ILE A 4 0.08 -21.70 -80.67
C ILE A 4 0.37 -23.22 -80.45
N THR A 5 -0.47 -23.89 -79.64
CA THR A 5 -1.55 -24.90 -79.95
C THR A 5 -1.34 -26.20 -80.81
N PHE A 6 -2.08 -27.28 -80.41
CA PHE A 6 -2.89 -28.28 -81.20
C PHE A 6 -2.63 -29.85 -81.04
N THR A 7 -3.43 -30.52 -80.18
CA THR A 7 -4.34 -31.70 -80.43
C THR A 7 -3.99 -33.23 -80.48
N LEU A 8 -4.60 -34.01 -79.55
CA LEU A 8 -5.85 -34.86 -79.69
C LEU A 8 -5.86 -36.28 -80.38
N ARG A 9 -6.23 -37.37 -79.65
CA ARG A 9 -7.40 -38.32 -79.87
C ARG A 9 -7.27 -39.85 -79.51
N TYR A 10 -8.13 -40.31 -78.58
CA TYR A 10 -9.06 -41.48 -78.60
C TYR A 10 -8.63 -42.99 -78.67
N PHE A 11 -8.79 -43.69 -77.52
CA PHE A 11 -9.72 -44.83 -77.20
C PHE A 11 -9.61 -46.32 -77.71
N PHE A 12 -9.77 -47.24 -76.73
CA PHE A 12 -10.55 -48.54 -76.66
C PHE A 12 -9.90 -49.98 -76.60
N SER A 13 -10.06 -50.63 -75.42
CA SER A 13 -10.68 -51.98 -75.16
C SER A 13 -9.91 -53.34 -75.09
N LEU A 14 -9.54 -53.74 -73.86
CA LEU A 14 -9.96 -54.92 -73.03
C LEU A 14 -9.76 -56.45 -73.37
N LYS A 15 -9.13 -57.16 -72.39
CA LYS A 15 -9.31 -58.56 -71.83
C LYS A 15 -8.72 -59.85 -72.51
N GLY A 16 -8.02 -60.73 -71.74
CA GLY A 16 -7.86 -62.15 -72.17
C GLY A 16 -7.00 -63.30 -71.52
N TYR A 17 -6.34 -63.22 -70.35
CA TYR A 17 -6.05 -64.33 -69.37
C TYR A 17 -5.41 -65.76 -69.68
N VAL A 18 -4.48 -66.21 -68.78
CA VAL A 18 -4.23 -67.59 -68.17
C VAL A 18 -3.16 -68.64 -68.69
N LEU A 19 -2.22 -69.00 -67.76
CA LEU A 19 -1.57 -70.32 -67.40
C LEU A 19 -0.06 -70.68 -67.61
N LEU A 20 0.77 -70.41 -66.59
CA LEU A 20 1.79 -71.20 -65.84
C LEU A 20 2.54 -72.46 -66.41
N ALA A 21 3.90 -72.50 -66.34
CA ALA A 21 4.73 -73.41 -65.49
C ALA A 21 6.22 -73.71 -65.92
N THR A 22 7.14 -73.79 -64.94
CA THR A 22 8.49 -74.47 -64.89
C THR A 22 9.80 -73.85 -65.44
N LEU A 23 10.31 -72.82 -64.76
CA LEU A 23 11.62 -72.65 -64.05
C LEU A 23 13.01 -73.15 -64.58
N LEU A 24 14.05 -72.33 -64.26
CA LEU A 24 15.51 -72.59 -64.06
C LEU A 24 16.50 -72.61 -65.26
N LEU A 25 17.18 -71.48 -65.54
CA LEU A 25 18.57 -71.22 -65.06
C LEU A 25 19.09 -69.79 -65.35
N THR A 26 19.63 -69.12 -64.32
CA THR A 26 20.62 -68.00 -64.35
C THR A 26 20.46 -66.87 -65.38
N PHE A 27 19.72 -65.83 -65.00
CA PHE A 27 20.18 -64.43 -64.84
C PHE A 27 18.98 -63.66 -64.25
N SER A 28 19.17 -62.89 -63.18
CA SER A 28 18.06 -62.23 -62.48
C SER A 28 17.43 -61.16 -63.36
N PHE A 29 16.25 -61.47 -63.89
CA PHE A 29 15.29 -60.50 -64.41
C PHE A 29 14.08 -60.51 -63.48
N SER A 30 13.95 -59.45 -62.69
CA SER A 30 12.74 -59.05 -61.99
C SER A 30 12.52 -57.57 -62.30
N SER A 31 12.27 -57.30 -63.59
CA SER A 31 12.02 -55.95 -64.13
C SER A 31 10.91 -56.01 -65.18
N ILE A 32 9.86 -56.79 -64.91
CA ILE A 32 8.56 -56.81 -65.64
C ILE A 32 7.40 -57.20 -64.69
N ASN A 33 7.49 -56.83 -63.40
CA ASN A 33 6.37 -56.95 -62.44
C ASN A 33 6.07 -55.59 -61.78
N ASN A 34 7.10 -54.78 -61.51
CA ASN A 34 6.98 -53.38 -61.05
C ASN A 34 6.61 -52.46 -62.22
N LEU A 35 5.34 -52.55 -62.64
CA LEU A 35 4.64 -51.56 -63.48
C LEU A 35 3.11 -51.77 -63.46
N GLU A 36 2.62 -52.87 -62.89
CA GLU A 36 1.23 -53.03 -62.43
C GLU A 36 1.14 -53.04 -60.88
N SER A 37 2.25 -52.83 -60.15
CA SER A 37 2.27 -52.59 -58.69
C SER A 37 2.48 -51.11 -58.35
N ASP A 38 3.36 -50.42 -59.08
CA ASP A 38 3.70 -49.00 -58.86
C ASP A 38 2.63 -48.04 -59.43
N LEU A 39 1.47 -48.57 -59.84
CA LEU A 39 0.28 -47.84 -60.31
C LEU A 39 -0.97 -48.30 -59.54
N SER A 40 -0.78 -48.96 -58.39
CA SER A 40 -1.83 -49.35 -57.45
C SER A 40 -1.42 -49.12 -55.99
N SER A 41 -0.50 -48.18 -55.76
CA SER A 41 -0.08 -47.65 -54.45
C SER A 41 -0.01 -46.11 -54.47
N LEU A 42 -0.70 -45.49 -55.44
CA LEU A 42 -0.91 -44.04 -55.64
C LEU A 42 -2.44 -43.84 -55.78
N TYR A 43 -3.19 -44.55 -54.94
CA TYR A 43 -4.65 -44.74 -55.03
C TYR A 43 -5.21 -45.51 -53.82
N THR A 44 -4.44 -45.54 -52.72
CA THR A 44 -4.66 -46.31 -51.48
C THR A 44 -3.76 -45.79 -50.35
N ILE A 45 -3.36 -44.52 -50.43
CA ILE A 45 -2.87 -43.75 -49.29
C ILE A 45 -4.07 -42.84 -48.93
N ASP A 46 -4.09 -42.42 -47.68
CA ASP A 46 -5.20 -42.08 -46.79
C ASP A 46 -4.41 -41.69 -45.53
N THR A 47 -3.90 -40.44 -45.50
CA THR A 47 -2.78 -40.03 -44.62
C THR A 47 -3.31 -39.67 -43.23
N ASP A 48 -4.24 -38.72 -43.17
CA ASP A 48 -5.04 -38.34 -42.00
C ASP A 48 -5.90 -39.51 -41.43
N GLY A 49 -6.43 -40.36 -42.31
CA GLY A 49 -7.23 -41.52 -41.97
C GLY A 49 -8.75 -41.33 -41.94
N ASP A 50 -9.32 -40.23 -42.44
CA ASP A 50 -10.79 -40.02 -42.48
C ASP A 50 -11.52 -41.04 -43.38
N GLY A 51 -10.83 -41.58 -44.38
CA GLY A 51 -11.34 -42.54 -45.37
C GLY A 51 -11.68 -41.98 -46.75
N VAL A 52 -11.34 -40.73 -47.04
CA VAL A 52 -11.03 -40.19 -48.38
C VAL A 52 -9.60 -40.70 -48.75
N TRP A 53 -8.94 -40.20 -49.79
CA TRP A 53 -7.67 -40.72 -50.31
C TRP A 53 -6.94 -39.57 -51.01
N ASP A 54 -5.69 -39.27 -50.63
CA ASP A 54 -4.89 -38.12 -51.09
C ASP A 54 -5.00 -37.79 -52.60
N SER A 55 -5.09 -38.82 -53.43
CA SER A 55 -5.40 -38.69 -54.87
C SER A 55 -6.72 -37.96 -55.27
N VAL A 56 -7.61 -37.64 -54.32
CA VAL A 56 -8.90 -36.97 -54.48
C VAL A 56 -9.30 -36.05 -53.31
N ASP A 57 -8.47 -35.98 -52.27
CA ASP A 57 -8.59 -35.02 -51.16
C ASP A 57 -8.32 -33.59 -51.60
N ILE A 58 -8.48 -32.67 -50.64
CA ILE A 58 -8.13 -31.26 -50.74
C ILE A 58 -7.40 -30.72 -49.49
N ASP A 59 -7.15 -31.59 -48.52
CA ASP A 59 -6.69 -31.40 -47.14
C ASP A 59 -6.14 -32.79 -46.74
N ASP A 60 -4.88 -33.08 -47.12
CA ASP A 60 -4.32 -34.44 -47.18
C ASP A 60 -3.93 -35.00 -45.78
N ASP A 61 -3.70 -34.13 -44.79
CA ASP A 61 -3.33 -34.41 -43.38
C ASP A 61 -4.47 -34.13 -42.38
N GLY A 62 -5.50 -33.38 -42.76
CA GLY A 62 -6.68 -33.12 -41.94
C GLY A 62 -6.46 -32.03 -40.90
N ASP A 63 -5.57 -31.08 -41.19
CA ASP A 63 -5.30 -29.88 -40.41
C ASP A 63 -6.37 -28.79 -40.64
N GLY A 64 -7.06 -28.81 -41.78
CA GLY A 64 -8.10 -27.83 -42.14
C GLY A 64 -7.62 -26.63 -42.96
N ILE A 65 -6.32 -26.47 -43.19
CA ILE A 65 -5.76 -25.70 -44.30
C ILE A 65 -6.09 -26.50 -45.60
N LEU A 66 -5.43 -26.28 -46.73
CA LEU A 66 -5.89 -26.84 -48.02
C LEU A 66 -4.69 -26.94 -48.95
N ASP A 67 -4.16 -28.13 -49.22
CA ASP A 67 -2.88 -28.43 -49.92
C ASP A 67 -2.50 -27.58 -51.16
N SER A 68 -3.46 -26.86 -51.73
CA SER A 68 -3.26 -25.73 -52.63
C SER A 68 -2.82 -24.37 -52.02
N LYS A 69 -2.70 -24.24 -50.69
CA LYS A 69 -2.27 -23.05 -49.93
C LYS A 69 -0.84 -23.23 -49.44
N GLU A 70 -0.53 -24.39 -48.85
CA GLU A 70 0.81 -24.80 -48.43
C GLU A 70 1.76 -24.93 -49.65
N ASP A 71 1.25 -25.33 -50.83
CA ASP A 71 2.02 -25.25 -52.10
C ASP A 71 2.28 -23.78 -52.51
N ARG A 72 3.44 -23.24 -52.07
CA ARG A 72 4.01 -21.95 -52.51
C ARG A 72 4.18 -21.87 -54.05
N ASN A 73 4.06 -22.99 -54.78
CA ASN A 73 3.87 -23.08 -56.23
C ASN A 73 4.97 -22.35 -57.03
N LEU A 74 6.21 -22.45 -56.52
CA LEU A 74 7.41 -21.78 -57.04
C LEU A 74 7.73 -22.19 -58.51
N ASP A 75 7.26 -23.36 -58.91
CA ASP A 75 7.35 -23.94 -60.26
C ASP A 75 6.26 -23.39 -61.22
N GLY A 76 5.09 -23.01 -60.69
CA GLY A 76 3.98 -22.38 -61.38
C GLY A 76 3.00 -23.35 -62.08
N ASP A 77 3.01 -24.65 -61.79
CA ASP A 77 2.11 -25.65 -62.38
C ASP A 77 0.84 -25.99 -61.57
N HIS A 78 0.76 -25.54 -60.30
CA HIS A 78 -0.38 -25.62 -59.37
C HIS A 78 -0.74 -27.08 -59.03
N ASN A 79 0.17 -27.76 -58.33
CA ASN A 79 0.08 -29.18 -57.99
C ASN A 79 1.10 -29.51 -56.88
N HIS A 80 0.66 -29.48 -55.63
CA HIS A 80 1.44 -29.77 -54.41
C HIS A 80 2.37 -31.00 -54.59
N THR A 81 1.87 -32.10 -55.19
CA THR A 81 2.68 -33.33 -55.40
C THR A 81 3.90 -33.20 -56.34
N THR A 82 4.21 -32.03 -56.92
CA THR A 82 5.37 -31.83 -57.80
C THR A 82 6.29 -30.69 -57.38
N ASN A 83 7.28 -31.04 -56.54
CA ASN A 83 8.15 -30.09 -55.85
C ASN A 83 7.32 -29.28 -54.84
N PRO A 84 6.74 -29.96 -53.84
CA PRO A 84 6.04 -29.27 -52.76
C PRO A 84 6.98 -28.32 -52.01
N THR A 85 6.38 -27.47 -51.19
CA THR A 85 7.04 -26.86 -50.05
C THR A 85 7.39 -27.96 -49.02
N ASP A 86 8.34 -27.65 -48.14
CA ASP A 86 9.06 -28.51 -47.19
C ASP A 86 9.79 -27.43 -46.36
N THR A 87 9.06 -26.80 -45.44
CA THR A 87 9.42 -25.50 -44.82
C THR A 87 10.55 -25.67 -43.82
N ASP A 88 10.32 -26.38 -42.70
CA ASP A 88 11.33 -26.80 -41.72
C ASP A 88 12.50 -27.66 -42.29
N CYS A 89 12.31 -28.20 -43.50
CA CYS A 89 13.21 -29.09 -44.21
C CYS A 89 13.44 -30.49 -43.58
N ASP A 90 12.56 -31.01 -42.73
CA ASP A 90 12.71 -32.35 -42.14
C ASP A 90 12.60 -33.48 -43.21
N GLY A 91 11.79 -33.26 -44.24
CA GLY A 91 11.49 -34.15 -45.35
C GLY A 91 10.07 -34.75 -45.40
N VAL A 92 9.17 -34.31 -44.52
CA VAL A 92 7.72 -34.22 -44.70
C VAL A 92 7.43 -32.87 -45.39
N PRO A 93 6.59 -32.85 -46.44
CA PRO A 93 6.24 -31.59 -47.10
C PRO A 93 4.91 -31.05 -46.56
N ASP A 94 4.85 -29.76 -46.22
CA ASP A 94 3.79 -28.99 -45.55
C ASP A 94 2.36 -29.59 -45.67
N TYR A 95 1.87 -29.88 -46.89
CA TYR A 95 0.57 -30.51 -47.16
C TYR A 95 0.39 -32.00 -46.71
N LEU A 96 1.31 -32.51 -45.89
CA LEU A 96 1.26 -33.81 -45.23
C LEU A 96 1.75 -33.70 -43.78
N ASP A 97 1.85 -32.47 -43.30
CA ASP A 97 2.42 -32.04 -42.04
C ASP A 97 1.30 -31.54 -41.12
N LEU A 98 1.59 -31.41 -39.83
CA LEU A 98 0.66 -30.85 -38.85
C LEU A 98 1.30 -29.71 -38.04
N ASP A 99 2.57 -29.41 -38.31
CA ASP A 99 3.52 -28.60 -37.54
C ASP A 99 4.64 -28.17 -38.53
N SER A 100 4.29 -27.31 -39.51
CA SER A 100 5.03 -27.11 -40.79
C SER A 100 6.37 -26.38 -40.69
N ASP A 101 6.57 -25.60 -39.63
CA ASP A 101 7.85 -25.02 -39.19
C ASP A 101 8.50 -25.84 -38.04
N ASN A 102 7.75 -26.77 -37.43
CA ASN A 102 8.19 -27.71 -36.40
C ASN A 102 8.52 -27.01 -35.04
N ASP A 103 7.88 -25.88 -34.77
CA ASP A 103 7.94 -25.19 -33.48
C ASP A 103 7.21 -25.97 -32.36
N GLY A 104 6.38 -26.95 -32.72
CA GLY A 104 5.65 -27.78 -31.77
C GLY A 104 4.25 -27.29 -31.43
N ILE A 105 3.83 -26.13 -31.93
CA ILE A 105 2.42 -25.74 -32.03
C ILE A 105 1.83 -26.57 -33.21
N LEU A 106 0.69 -26.23 -33.81
CA LEU A 106 0.09 -27.07 -34.86
C LEU A 106 -0.66 -26.18 -35.85
N ASP A 107 -0.38 -26.27 -37.15
CA ASP A 107 -0.90 -25.40 -38.23
C ASP A 107 -2.40 -25.00 -38.11
N ASN A 108 -3.25 -25.90 -37.61
CA ASN A 108 -4.67 -25.64 -37.33
C ASN A 108 -4.92 -24.52 -36.30
N LEU A 109 -4.01 -24.35 -35.34
CA LEU A 109 -4.05 -23.42 -34.22
C LEU A 109 -3.52 -22.05 -34.67
N GLU A 110 -2.25 -21.90 -35.06
CA GLU A 110 -1.72 -20.58 -35.47
C GLU A 110 -2.33 -20.10 -36.80
N GLY A 111 -2.62 -21.01 -37.73
CA GLY A 111 -3.34 -20.70 -38.98
C GLY A 111 -4.76 -20.12 -38.77
N GLN A 112 -5.30 -20.16 -37.55
CA GLN A 112 -6.58 -19.54 -37.19
C GLN A 112 -6.42 -18.30 -36.32
N ASN A 113 -7.42 -17.41 -36.36
CA ASN A 113 -7.41 -16.24 -35.48
C ASN A 113 -7.97 -16.65 -34.12
N PHE A 114 -7.18 -16.53 -33.04
CA PHE A 114 -7.49 -17.01 -31.69
C PHE A 114 -8.89 -16.61 -31.21
N HIS A 115 -9.31 -15.35 -31.41
CA HIS A 115 -10.68 -14.84 -31.12
C HIS A 115 -11.82 -15.67 -31.76
N THR A 116 -11.53 -16.43 -32.81
CA THR A 116 -12.50 -17.17 -33.63
C THR A 116 -12.06 -18.60 -33.98
N TYR A 117 -11.09 -19.14 -33.22
CA TYR A 117 -10.55 -20.49 -33.36
C TYR A 117 -11.66 -21.54 -33.40
N LYS A 118 -11.47 -22.57 -34.22
CA LYS A 118 -12.38 -23.70 -34.34
C LYS A 118 -11.59 -25.01 -34.37
N PRO A 119 -11.69 -25.85 -33.33
CA PRO A 119 -11.14 -27.19 -33.37
C PRO A 119 -11.94 -28.06 -34.34
N LYS A 120 -11.27 -29.03 -34.97
CA LYS A 120 -11.89 -29.93 -35.95
C LYS A 120 -13.06 -30.73 -35.36
N SER A 121 -14.14 -30.90 -36.13
CA SER A 121 -15.38 -31.52 -35.65
C SER A 121 -15.45 -33.03 -35.90
N GLY A 122 -14.58 -33.57 -36.77
CA GLY A 122 -14.59 -34.94 -37.26
C GLY A 122 -15.74 -35.24 -38.22
N ILE A 123 -16.30 -34.23 -38.90
CA ILE A 123 -17.49 -34.36 -39.76
C ILE A 123 -17.23 -33.82 -41.17
N ASP A 124 -16.95 -34.71 -42.12
CA ASP A 124 -17.13 -34.43 -43.54
C ASP A 124 -18.50 -35.01 -44.03
N SER A 125 -19.44 -34.12 -44.38
CA SER A 125 -20.77 -34.51 -44.91
C SER A 125 -20.77 -34.83 -46.42
N ASP A 126 -19.76 -34.42 -47.16
CA ASP A 126 -19.71 -34.30 -48.63
C ASP A 126 -18.76 -35.35 -49.26
N GLY A 127 -17.71 -35.75 -48.54
CA GLY A 127 -16.72 -36.76 -48.92
C GLY A 127 -15.58 -36.17 -49.75
N ASN A 128 -15.03 -35.04 -49.32
CA ASN A 128 -13.94 -34.32 -49.97
C ASN A 128 -12.63 -34.20 -49.15
N GLY A 129 -12.63 -34.53 -47.86
CA GLY A 129 -11.47 -34.46 -46.96
C GLY A 129 -11.60 -33.40 -45.87
N LEU A 130 -11.91 -32.17 -46.29
CA LEU A 130 -12.04 -31.03 -45.39
C LEU A 130 -13.27 -31.16 -44.45
N ASP A 131 -13.07 -30.85 -43.18
CA ASP A 131 -14.14 -30.83 -42.17
C ASP A 131 -15.22 -29.76 -42.45
N ASP A 132 -16.50 -30.14 -42.27
CA ASP A 132 -17.68 -29.28 -42.42
C ASP A 132 -17.55 -27.94 -41.62
N ILE A 133 -16.75 -27.90 -40.54
CA ILE A 133 -16.56 -26.71 -39.70
C ILE A 133 -15.73 -25.60 -40.37
N TYR A 134 -14.84 -25.98 -41.29
CA TYR A 134 -14.02 -25.05 -42.10
C TYR A 134 -14.71 -24.67 -43.42
N GLU A 135 -15.93 -25.15 -43.66
CA GLU A 135 -16.73 -24.86 -44.84
C GLU A 135 -17.94 -23.96 -44.56
N SER A 136 -18.21 -23.00 -45.47
CA SER A 136 -19.43 -22.20 -45.38
C SER A 136 -20.70 -23.01 -45.73
N SER A 137 -20.55 -24.12 -46.47
CA SER A 137 -21.55 -25.18 -46.62
C SER A 137 -20.97 -26.43 -47.30
N PRO A 138 -21.25 -27.66 -46.84
CA PRO A 138 -20.60 -28.88 -47.31
C PRO A 138 -20.32 -28.96 -48.82
N GLY A 139 -19.03 -29.04 -49.18
CA GLY A 139 -18.48 -29.03 -50.54
C GLY A 139 -18.26 -27.63 -51.15
N SER A 140 -17.93 -26.63 -50.33
CA SER A 140 -17.53 -25.28 -50.76
C SER A 140 -16.02 -25.05 -50.83
N GLY A 141 -15.21 -25.77 -50.05
CA GLY A 141 -13.75 -25.83 -50.10
C GLY A 141 -13.08 -24.48 -49.84
N GLU A 142 -13.38 -23.87 -48.69
CA GLU A 142 -12.71 -22.64 -48.24
C GLU A 142 -11.47 -22.91 -47.37
N GLY A 143 -11.58 -23.85 -46.43
CA GLY A 143 -10.56 -24.16 -45.42
C GLY A 143 -10.33 -23.03 -44.42
N VAL A 144 -9.39 -23.24 -43.51
CA VAL A 144 -8.82 -22.26 -42.58
C VAL A 144 -8.32 -21.04 -43.34
N ALA A 145 -8.52 -19.86 -42.77
CA ALA A 145 -8.07 -18.60 -43.35
C ALA A 145 -6.81 -18.15 -42.61
N VAL A 146 -5.65 -18.65 -43.08
CA VAL A 146 -4.32 -18.35 -42.51
C VAL A 146 -4.15 -16.85 -42.23
N ASN A 147 -3.70 -16.56 -41.01
CA ASN A 147 -3.29 -15.22 -40.59
C ASN A 147 -1.80 -14.99 -40.89
N ASP A 148 -1.35 -13.80 -40.55
CA ASP A 148 -0.10 -13.12 -40.87
C ASP A 148 -0.15 -11.96 -39.87
N ARG A 149 0.47 -12.14 -38.69
CA ARG A 149 0.21 -11.39 -37.45
C ARG A 149 0.97 -10.07 -37.45
N ASP A 150 2.29 -10.13 -37.59
CA ASP A 150 3.20 -8.97 -37.71
C ASP A 150 2.98 -8.18 -39.03
N GLY A 151 2.60 -8.86 -40.12
CA GLY A 151 2.41 -8.28 -41.45
C GLY A 151 3.60 -8.43 -42.41
N ASP A 152 4.61 -9.25 -42.10
CA ASP A 152 5.78 -9.56 -42.93
C ASP A 152 5.36 -10.17 -44.30
N GLY A 153 4.41 -11.10 -44.27
CA GLY A 153 3.90 -11.85 -45.42
C GLY A 153 4.23 -13.35 -45.45
N LYS A 154 4.86 -13.89 -44.41
CA LYS A 154 4.74 -15.25 -43.91
C LYS A 154 3.41 -15.36 -43.11
N PRO A 155 2.76 -16.54 -43.09
CA PRO A 155 1.58 -16.77 -42.28
C PRO A 155 1.91 -17.66 -41.07
N ASN A 156 1.55 -17.24 -39.85
CA ASN A 156 1.91 -17.83 -38.54
C ASN A 156 2.45 -19.28 -38.54
N HIS A 157 1.68 -20.30 -38.98
CA HIS A 157 2.10 -21.71 -39.17
C HIS A 157 3.29 -22.00 -40.13
N LEU A 158 4.09 -21.01 -40.47
CA LEU A 158 5.30 -21.09 -41.29
C LEU A 158 6.31 -20.01 -40.84
N ASP A 159 6.28 -19.64 -39.56
CA ASP A 159 6.84 -18.41 -38.99
C ASP A 159 7.17 -18.64 -37.51
N ILE A 160 8.45 -18.82 -37.18
CA ILE A 160 8.90 -19.19 -35.81
C ILE A 160 8.98 -18.01 -34.82
N ASP A 161 8.49 -16.84 -35.22
CA ASP A 161 8.48 -15.56 -34.49
C ASP A 161 7.28 -14.78 -35.03
N THR A 162 6.10 -15.08 -34.49
CA THR A 162 4.79 -14.71 -35.04
C THR A 162 4.47 -13.21 -34.87
N ASP A 163 5.02 -12.56 -33.85
CA ASP A 163 4.83 -11.13 -33.52
C ASP A 163 5.97 -10.25 -34.00
N ASN A 164 7.16 -10.81 -34.19
CA ASN A 164 8.39 -10.10 -34.52
C ASN A 164 8.96 -9.29 -33.36
N ASP A 165 8.92 -9.87 -32.16
CA ASP A 165 9.44 -9.29 -30.91
C ASP A 165 10.94 -9.66 -30.71
N GLY A 166 11.33 -10.86 -31.13
CA GLY A 166 12.66 -11.44 -31.05
C GLY A 166 12.76 -12.76 -30.28
N ILE A 167 11.67 -13.24 -29.69
CA ILE A 167 11.58 -14.51 -28.95
C ILE A 167 10.87 -15.54 -29.85
N PRO A 168 11.35 -16.80 -29.94
CA PRO A 168 10.69 -17.78 -30.83
C PRO A 168 9.40 -18.38 -30.25
N ASP A 169 8.39 -18.62 -31.10
CA ASP A 169 7.07 -19.17 -30.74
C ASP A 169 7.16 -20.45 -29.87
N ASN A 170 8.18 -21.30 -30.10
CA ASN A 170 8.46 -22.51 -29.32
C ASN A 170 8.77 -22.23 -27.84
N VAL A 171 9.45 -21.12 -27.56
CA VAL A 171 9.87 -20.69 -26.23
C VAL A 171 8.68 -20.11 -25.49
N GLU A 172 7.97 -19.16 -26.09
CA GLU A 172 6.82 -18.47 -25.50
C GLU A 172 5.62 -19.39 -25.27
N ALA A 173 5.38 -20.37 -26.15
CA ALA A 173 4.32 -21.36 -25.96
C ALA A 173 4.53 -22.31 -24.75
N GLN A 174 5.56 -22.09 -23.93
CA GLN A 174 5.95 -22.90 -22.77
C GLN A 174 6.42 -22.04 -21.59
N THR A 175 6.03 -22.40 -20.35
CA THR A 175 6.52 -21.74 -19.12
C THR A 175 8.01 -21.98 -18.92
N THR A 176 8.78 -21.03 -18.36
CA THR A 176 10.23 -21.17 -18.11
C THR A 176 10.57 -22.46 -17.36
N ALA A 177 9.96 -22.68 -16.19
CA ALA A 177 10.22 -23.88 -15.37
C ALA A 177 9.77 -25.21 -16.02
N GLY A 178 8.90 -25.13 -17.04
CA GLY A 178 8.33 -26.27 -17.76
C GLY A 178 8.95 -26.54 -19.13
N TYR A 179 9.84 -25.66 -19.62
CA TYR A 179 10.33 -25.66 -21.00
C TYR A 179 10.97 -27.01 -21.40
N VAL A 180 10.59 -27.48 -22.60
CA VAL A 180 11.18 -28.68 -23.21
C VAL A 180 11.75 -28.29 -24.59
N PRO A 181 13.08 -28.27 -24.77
CA PRO A 181 13.68 -27.93 -26.06
C PRO A 181 13.40 -28.99 -27.14
N PRO A 182 13.34 -28.56 -28.42
CA PRO A 182 13.04 -29.43 -29.55
C PRO A 182 14.13 -30.51 -29.71
N ASN A 183 13.72 -31.74 -30.05
CA ASN A 183 14.69 -32.84 -30.17
C ASN A 183 15.05 -33.13 -31.63
N GLN A 184 16.35 -33.30 -31.91
CA GLN A 184 16.85 -33.64 -33.26
C GLN A 184 16.39 -35.02 -33.71
N ASP A 185 15.24 -35.05 -34.36
CA ASP A 185 14.65 -36.28 -34.81
C ASP A 185 15.24 -36.75 -36.15
N SER A 186 14.61 -37.76 -36.75
CA SER A 186 14.96 -38.20 -38.09
C SER A 186 13.76 -38.03 -39.01
N SER A 187 14.00 -37.76 -40.31
CA SER A 187 12.97 -37.79 -41.38
C SER A 187 12.24 -39.13 -41.55
N ALA A 188 12.46 -40.12 -40.66
CA ALA A 188 11.67 -41.34 -40.58
C ALA A 188 10.79 -41.40 -39.32
N THR A 189 11.09 -40.59 -38.31
CA THR A 189 10.25 -40.35 -37.13
C THR A 189 9.19 -39.32 -37.46
N TYR A 190 9.56 -38.16 -38.00
CA TYR A 190 8.63 -37.14 -38.49
C TYR A 190 7.58 -37.69 -39.48
N ILE A 191 8.00 -38.40 -40.54
CA ILE A 191 7.10 -39.18 -41.43
C ILE A 191 6.18 -40.19 -40.69
N THR A 192 6.52 -40.59 -39.46
CA THR A 192 5.68 -41.47 -38.61
C THR A 192 4.78 -40.68 -37.65
N ASN A 193 5.14 -39.43 -37.33
CA ASN A 193 4.42 -38.52 -36.44
C ASN A 193 3.50 -37.54 -37.19
N HIS A 194 3.63 -37.45 -38.52
CA HIS A 194 3.01 -36.41 -39.37
C HIS A 194 3.64 -35.04 -39.11
N GLY A 195 4.98 -34.99 -39.26
CA GLY A 195 5.77 -33.75 -39.14
C GLY A 195 6.09 -33.31 -37.73
N VAL A 196 5.13 -33.44 -36.82
CA VAL A 196 5.29 -33.06 -35.40
C VAL A 196 6.53 -33.67 -34.74
N ASN A 197 7.30 -32.82 -34.04
CA ASN A 197 8.46 -33.22 -33.24
C ASN A 197 8.12 -34.32 -32.22
N SER A 198 9.02 -35.28 -31.98
CA SER A 198 8.77 -36.30 -30.95
C SER A 198 8.90 -35.82 -29.50
N ALA A 199 9.29 -34.56 -29.28
CA ALA A 199 9.12 -33.87 -28.01
C ALA A 199 7.64 -33.58 -27.75
N TYR A 200 6.93 -33.03 -28.75
CA TYR A 200 5.59 -32.44 -28.65
C TYR A 200 4.51 -33.33 -29.27
N ILE A 201 4.47 -34.63 -28.91
CA ILE A 201 3.53 -35.58 -29.54
C ILE A 201 2.06 -35.20 -29.24
N GLY A 202 1.44 -34.52 -30.21
CA GLY A 202 0.06 -34.02 -30.14
C GLY A 202 -0.07 -32.49 -30.14
N GLY A 203 1.03 -31.76 -30.31
CA GLY A 203 1.12 -30.30 -30.17
C GLY A 203 1.40 -29.87 -28.72
N LEU A 204 2.01 -28.71 -28.57
CA LEU A 204 2.04 -27.92 -27.35
C LEU A 204 0.62 -27.42 -27.01
N THR A 205 0.44 -26.98 -25.77
CA THR A 205 -0.71 -26.17 -25.36
C THR A 205 -0.11 -24.83 -24.95
N PRO A 206 -0.16 -23.81 -25.83
CA PRO A 206 0.49 -22.54 -25.58
C PRO A 206 0.09 -21.92 -24.23
N VAL A 207 1.07 -21.26 -23.60
CA VAL A 207 0.88 -20.45 -22.39
C VAL A 207 0.12 -19.16 -22.75
N ASN A 208 -0.40 -18.51 -21.73
CA ASN A 208 -1.17 -17.28 -21.75
C ASN A 208 -0.96 -16.66 -20.36
N THR A 209 0.12 -15.89 -20.19
CA THR A 209 0.64 -15.49 -18.88
C THR A 209 -0.31 -14.53 -18.14
N ASP A 210 -0.75 -13.44 -18.80
CA ASP A 210 -1.74 -12.45 -18.33
C ASP A 210 -3.13 -13.01 -17.88
N GLY A 211 -3.44 -14.26 -18.23
CA GLY A 211 -4.76 -14.89 -18.08
C GLY A 211 -5.96 -14.17 -18.74
N THR A 212 -5.77 -13.19 -19.65
CA THR A 212 -6.80 -12.16 -19.93
C THR A 212 -8.15 -12.72 -20.44
N PRO A 213 -9.28 -12.38 -19.77
CA PRO A 213 -10.61 -12.88 -20.15
C PRO A 213 -11.15 -12.34 -21.50
N PRO A 214 -12.07 -13.09 -22.14
CA PRO A 214 -11.80 -13.55 -23.49
C PRO A 214 -11.92 -12.53 -24.64
N PRO A 215 -11.14 -12.76 -25.71
CA PRO A 215 -10.37 -13.98 -25.94
C PRO A 215 -8.92 -13.88 -25.45
N ASN A 216 -8.59 -14.78 -24.54
CA ASN A 216 -7.26 -15.24 -24.14
C ASN A 216 -6.33 -15.30 -25.36
N LYS A 217 -5.20 -14.61 -25.27
CA LYS A 217 -4.21 -14.39 -26.31
C LYS A 217 -2.92 -15.10 -25.83
N PRO A 218 -2.51 -16.19 -26.49
CA PRO A 218 -1.29 -16.88 -26.10
C PRO A 218 -0.06 -16.00 -26.27
N ASP A 219 0.96 -16.22 -25.44
CA ASP A 219 2.20 -15.45 -25.35
C ASP A 219 2.85 -15.25 -26.74
N TYR A 220 3.03 -16.33 -27.53
CA TYR A 220 3.52 -16.29 -28.93
C TYR A 220 2.63 -15.54 -29.98
N GLN A 221 1.60 -14.85 -29.51
CA GLN A 221 0.82 -13.89 -30.30
C GLN A 221 0.61 -12.60 -29.51
N ASP A 222 1.41 -12.33 -28.50
CA ASP A 222 1.41 -11.14 -27.66
C ASP A 222 2.51 -10.17 -28.07
N PHE A 223 2.62 -9.06 -27.36
CA PHE A 223 3.67 -8.07 -27.55
C PHE A 223 4.14 -7.56 -26.17
N ASP A 224 3.63 -8.17 -25.10
CA ASP A 224 3.27 -7.64 -23.76
C ASP A 224 2.53 -8.81 -23.04
N SER A 225 3.26 -9.88 -22.69
CA SER A 225 2.70 -11.21 -22.41
C SER A 225 2.08 -11.40 -21.01
N ASP A 226 2.47 -10.57 -20.05
CA ASP A 226 1.93 -10.39 -18.70
C ASP A 226 1.00 -9.16 -18.58
N ASP A 227 0.92 -8.30 -19.61
CA ASP A 227 0.09 -7.08 -19.71
C ASP A 227 0.66 -5.94 -18.79
N ASP A 228 2.01 -5.88 -18.64
CA ASP A 228 2.78 -5.05 -17.69
C ASP A 228 3.09 -3.60 -18.14
N LEU A 229 2.83 -3.27 -19.42
CA LEU A 229 3.11 -2.00 -20.12
C LEU A 229 4.51 -1.81 -20.72
N VAL A 230 5.46 -2.69 -20.42
CA VAL A 230 6.67 -2.88 -21.22
C VAL A 230 6.27 -3.71 -22.47
N LEU A 231 7.17 -4.41 -23.14
CA LEU A 231 6.87 -5.13 -24.38
C LEU A 231 7.91 -6.24 -24.55
N ASP A 232 7.52 -7.50 -24.68
CA ASP A 232 8.40 -8.69 -24.83
C ASP A 232 9.72 -8.46 -25.65
N SER A 233 9.64 -7.65 -26.73
CA SER A 233 10.76 -7.16 -27.55
C SER A 233 11.82 -6.27 -26.86
N ASN A 234 11.53 -5.75 -25.67
CA ASN A 234 12.37 -4.99 -24.77
C ASN A 234 12.91 -5.95 -23.69
N GLU A 235 12.06 -6.47 -22.80
CA GLU A 235 12.48 -7.31 -21.67
C GLU A 235 13.26 -8.55 -22.11
N GLY A 236 12.72 -9.34 -23.04
CA GLY A 236 13.38 -10.56 -23.54
C GLY A 236 14.69 -10.30 -24.29
N ASN A 237 15.04 -9.02 -24.52
CA ASN A 237 16.17 -8.58 -25.33
C ASN A 237 17.12 -7.59 -24.64
N ASP A 238 16.86 -7.16 -23.38
CA ASP A 238 17.80 -6.39 -22.58
C ASP A 238 18.64 -7.29 -21.67
N PHE A 239 19.82 -7.68 -22.17
CA PHE A 239 20.77 -8.53 -21.44
C PHE A 239 21.71 -7.74 -20.50
N ASN A 240 21.48 -6.44 -20.35
CA ASN A 240 22.34 -5.56 -19.56
C ASN A 240 21.59 -4.67 -18.57
N TYR A 241 20.26 -4.76 -18.56
CA TYR A 241 19.34 -4.10 -17.64
C TYR A 241 19.52 -2.57 -17.67
N ASP A 242 19.59 -1.96 -18.87
CA ASP A 242 19.70 -0.50 -19.07
C ASP A 242 18.44 0.14 -19.69
N GLY A 243 17.30 -0.58 -19.64
CA GLY A 243 16.02 -0.18 -20.23
C GLY A 243 16.02 -0.12 -21.75
N ILE A 244 17.04 -0.67 -22.40
CA ILE A 244 17.26 -0.52 -23.85
C ILE A 244 17.66 -1.87 -24.46
N PRO A 245 16.78 -2.50 -25.27
CA PRO A 245 17.09 -3.81 -25.82
C PRO A 245 18.38 -3.83 -26.65
N ASP A 246 19.24 -4.79 -26.29
CA ASP A 246 20.56 -5.04 -26.88
C ASP A 246 20.41 -5.58 -28.33
N GLN A 247 19.31 -6.29 -28.59
CA GLN A 247 18.92 -6.88 -29.87
C GLN A 247 17.72 -6.11 -30.47
N THR A 248 17.68 -5.92 -31.80
CA THR A 248 16.64 -5.08 -32.43
C THR A 248 16.34 -5.43 -33.88
N TYR A 249 15.05 -5.47 -34.22
CA TYR A 249 14.52 -5.72 -35.57
C TYR A 249 15.20 -4.92 -36.70
N THR A 250 15.76 -5.63 -37.69
CA THR A 250 16.47 -5.04 -38.85
C THR A 250 15.64 -4.99 -40.14
N GLY A 251 14.59 -5.81 -40.25
CA GLY A 251 13.80 -6.05 -41.45
C GLY A 251 14.54 -6.85 -42.52
N ILE A 252 15.34 -7.83 -42.09
CA ILE A 252 16.09 -8.78 -42.91
C ILE A 252 15.97 -10.15 -42.24
N ASP A 253 15.35 -11.10 -42.91
CA ASP A 253 15.49 -12.53 -42.65
C ASP A 253 16.43 -13.12 -43.74
N SER A 254 17.44 -13.89 -43.33
CA SER A 254 18.54 -14.32 -44.19
C SER A 254 18.40 -15.72 -44.81
N ASP A 255 17.74 -16.68 -44.15
CA ASP A 255 17.49 -18.01 -44.73
C ASP A 255 16.02 -18.44 -44.89
N GLY A 256 15.08 -17.86 -44.15
CA GLY A 256 13.66 -17.82 -44.51
C GLY A 256 12.70 -18.42 -43.49
N ASP A 257 13.06 -18.48 -42.21
CA ASP A 257 12.39 -19.26 -41.15
C ASP A 257 11.31 -18.48 -40.39
N GLY A 258 11.64 -17.42 -39.65
CA GLY A 258 10.68 -16.58 -38.93
C GLY A 258 11.34 -15.27 -38.55
N LEU A 259 12.22 -15.45 -37.57
CA LEU A 259 13.09 -14.52 -36.88
C LEU A 259 13.91 -13.58 -37.80
N ASP A 260 14.24 -12.39 -37.29
CA ASP A 260 15.06 -11.39 -38.00
C ASP A 260 16.57 -11.53 -37.69
N ASP A 261 17.43 -11.20 -38.69
CA ASP A 261 18.90 -11.04 -38.61
C ASP A 261 19.39 -10.18 -37.40
N GLY A 262 18.48 -9.46 -36.73
CA GLY A 262 18.70 -8.63 -35.54
C GLY A 262 18.61 -9.34 -34.20
N TYR A 263 17.95 -10.49 -34.17
CA TYR A 263 17.76 -11.36 -32.99
C TYR A 263 18.58 -12.66 -33.13
N GLU A 264 18.71 -13.19 -34.36
CA GLU A 264 19.60 -14.32 -34.72
C GLU A 264 21.06 -14.11 -34.23
N GLY A 265 21.42 -14.75 -33.10
CA GLY A 265 22.57 -14.32 -32.28
C GLY A 265 23.94 -14.23 -32.99
N SER A 266 24.51 -15.34 -33.49
CA SER A 266 25.89 -15.33 -34.03
C SER A 266 26.14 -15.99 -35.40
N ASP A 267 25.20 -16.76 -35.93
CA ASP A 267 25.28 -17.40 -37.25
C ASP A 267 23.94 -17.36 -38.00
N VAL A 268 23.47 -16.14 -38.34
CA VAL A 268 22.31 -15.69 -39.19
C VAL A 268 21.97 -16.49 -40.50
N ASN A 269 22.14 -17.81 -40.46
CA ASN A 269 22.08 -18.76 -41.58
C ASN A 269 22.30 -20.24 -41.18
N ASP A 270 22.03 -20.64 -39.93
CA ASP A 270 22.18 -22.03 -39.48
C ASP A 270 21.03 -22.92 -39.97
N GLY A 271 19.82 -22.37 -40.07
CA GLY A 271 18.64 -22.93 -40.74
C GLY A 271 17.40 -22.70 -39.90
N PHE A 272 16.34 -23.48 -40.14
CA PHE A 272 15.22 -23.57 -39.22
C PHE A 272 15.70 -24.23 -37.91
N ASP A 273 16.06 -23.42 -36.92
CA ASP A 273 16.30 -23.83 -35.53
C ASP A 273 15.26 -23.12 -34.66
N VAL A 274 14.16 -23.82 -34.38
CA VAL A 274 12.88 -23.25 -33.91
C VAL A 274 12.91 -22.63 -32.50
N ASN A 275 14.08 -22.55 -31.89
CA ASN A 275 14.33 -21.94 -30.59
C ASN A 275 15.63 -21.10 -30.55
N ASP A 276 16.19 -20.68 -31.70
CA ASP A 276 17.39 -19.81 -31.87
C ASP A 276 18.48 -19.89 -30.76
N GLU A 277 19.08 -21.07 -30.59
CA GLU A 277 20.07 -21.38 -29.53
C GLU A 277 19.58 -21.28 -28.05
N ILE A 278 18.34 -20.84 -27.77
CA ILE A 278 17.67 -20.79 -26.44
C ILE A 278 17.26 -22.22 -25.99
N ASP A 279 18.23 -22.98 -25.48
CA ASP A 279 18.05 -24.37 -25.01
C ASP A 279 17.56 -24.42 -23.54
N ASP A 280 17.72 -23.32 -22.78
CA ASP A 280 17.49 -23.20 -21.32
C ASP A 280 17.04 -21.75 -20.97
N PRO A 281 15.76 -21.36 -21.17
CA PRO A 281 15.29 -19.96 -21.08
C PRO A 281 15.74 -19.22 -19.81
N ALA A 282 15.62 -19.85 -18.62
CA ALA A 282 16.09 -19.36 -17.31
C ALA A 282 17.62 -19.12 -17.19
N ASN A 283 18.37 -19.26 -18.28
CA ASN A 283 19.82 -19.03 -18.36
C ASN A 283 20.24 -18.36 -19.68
N ASP A 284 19.35 -18.32 -20.68
CA ASP A 284 19.60 -17.87 -22.05
C ASP A 284 18.82 -16.58 -22.38
N LEU A 285 17.79 -16.21 -21.60
CA LEU A 285 17.04 -14.93 -21.66
C LEU A 285 17.30 -14.06 -20.41
N PRO A 286 16.90 -12.76 -20.42
CA PRO A 286 16.91 -11.89 -19.25
C PRO A 286 15.99 -12.40 -18.12
N ASP A 287 16.43 -12.14 -16.90
CA ASP A 287 15.89 -12.57 -15.61
C ASP A 287 16.59 -11.63 -14.59
N THR A 288 15.89 -10.61 -14.06
CA THR A 288 16.49 -9.58 -13.17
C THR A 288 16.56 -10.10 -11.73
N ASP A 289 15.42 -10.52 -11.16
CA ASP A 289 15.31 -11.00 -9.77
C ASP A 289 16.03 -12.35 -9.53
N GLY A 290 16.18 -13.18 -10.58
CA GLY A 290 16.78 -14.50 -10.51
C GLY A 290 15.88 -15.57 -9.89
N THR A 291 14.57 -15.33 -9.81
CA THR A 291 13.58 -16.22 -9.19
C THR A 291 12.43 -16.66 -10.12
N GLY A 292 11.40 -15.86 -10.37
CA GLY A 292 10.08 -16.29 -10.86
C GLY A 292 10.03 -17.02 -12.20
N ASP A 293 9.76 -16.28 -13.28
CA ASP A 293 9.80 -16.74 -14.67
C ASP A 293 11.01 -16.09 -15.40
N VAL A 294 10.80 -15.33 -16.47
CA VAL A 294 11.80 -14.48 -17.14
C VAL A 294 11.08 -13.18 -17.49
N ASN A 295 11.79 -12.05 -17.55
CA ASN A 295 11.18 -10.71 -17.47
C ASN A 295 9.85 -10.52 -18.24
N TYR A 296 9.80 -10.83 -19.55
CA TYR A 296 8.57 -10.74 -20.37
C TYR A 296 7.37 -11.65 -19.96
N ARG A 297 7.48 -12.33 -18.83
CA ARG A 297 6.43 -13.14 -18.20
C ARG A 297 6.35 -12.90 -16.69
N ASP A 298 7.11 -11.98 -16.13
CA ASP A 298 7.06 -11.61 -14.72
C ASP A 298 6.52 -10.20 -14.55
N LEU A 299 5.52 -10.07 -13.68
CA LEU A 299 4.80 -8.80 -13.50
C LEU A 299 5.54 -7.83 -12.57
N ASP A 300 6.60 -8.31 -11.92
CA ASP A 300 7.42 -7.72 -10.85
C ASP A 300 8.85 -8.12 -11.24
N ASP A 301 9.44 -7.37 -12.18
CA ASP A 301 10.56 -7.80 -13.03
C ASP A 301 11.84 -8.05 -12.22
N ASP A 302 12.05 -7.20 -11.20
CA ASP A 302 13.21 -7.17 -10.31
C ASP A 302 12.97 -7.84 -8.95
N GLY A 303 11.71 -8.18 -8.63
CA GLY A 303 11.31 -8.90 -7.44
C GLY A 303 11.27 -8.03 -6.17
N ASP A 304 11.18 -6.71 -6.30
CA ASP A 304 11.08 -5.76 -5.19
C ASP A 304 9.73 -5.86 -4.44
N GLY A 305 8.69 -6.37 -5.12
CA GLY A 305 7.33 -6.53 -4.60
C GLY A 305 6.32 -5.49 -5.10
N ILE A 306 6.68 -4.66 -6.07
CA ILE A 306 5.84 -3.72 -6.82
C ILE A 306 5.68 -4.27 -8.25
N ASP A 307 4.44 -4.29 -8.76
CA ASP A 307 4.21 -4.70 -10.14
C ASP A 307 4.77 -3.59 -11.10
N THR A 308 5.54 -3.93 -12.14
CA THR A 308 6.12 -3.02 -13.16
C THR A 308 5.19 -1.88 -13.64
N PRO A 309 3.87 -2.09 -13.90
CA PRO A 309 2.94 -1.02 -14.26
C PRO A 309 2.77 0.11 -13.24
N ASP A 310 3.05 -0.16 -11.96
CA ASP A 310 2.86 0.78 -10.84
C ASP A 310 4.18 1.52 -10.49
N GLU A 311 5.30 1.19 -11.14
CA GLU A 311 6.61 1.87 -11.10
C GLU A 311 6.79 2.99 -12.15
N ASP A 312 5.73 3.35 -12.89
CA ASP A 312 5.64 4.55 -13.74
C ASP A 312 5.67 5.82 -12.87
N ALA A 313 6.82 6.12 -12.24
CA ALA A 313 7.02 7.18 -11.26
C ALA A 313 6.56 8.55 -11.79
N ASN A 314 6.82 8.87 -13.07
CA ASN A 314 6.36 10.13 -13.67
C ASN A 314 4.89 10.11 -14.15
N ASN A 315 4.25 8.94 -14.16
CA ASN A 315 2.85 8.69 -14.53
C ASN A 315 2.53 9.07 -16.00
N ASP A 316 3.44 8.81 -16.95
CA ASP A 316 3.20 8.98 -18.39
C ASP A 316 2.89 7.70 -19.19
N GLY A 317 3.03 6.54 -18.52
CA GLY A 317 2.65 5.20 -18.99
C GLY A 317 3.72 4.54 -19.85
N ASP A 318 4.97 4.66 -19.42
CA ASP A 318 6.19 4.19 -20.10
C ASP A 318 7.29 3.94 -19.02
N PRO A 319 7.18 2.90 -18.16
CA PRO A 319 8.08 2.71 -17.00
C PRO A 319 9.55 2.55 -17.41
N THR A 320 9.86 2.22 -18.67
CA THR A 320 11.22 2.06 -19.20
C THR A 320 12.07 3.34 -19.25
N ASN A 321 11.62 4.43 -18.65
CA ASN A 321 12.35 5.70 -18.60
C ASN A 321 12.24 6.45 -17.27
N ASP A 322 11.60 5.86 -16.26
CA ASP A 322 11.70 6.29 -14.87
C ASP A 322 12.93 5.63 -14.24
N ASP A 323 13.62 6.40 -13.41
CA ASP A 323 14.99 6.20 -12.90
C ASP A 323 15.07 7.12 -11.65
N THR A 324 14.51 6.63 -10.54
CA THR A 324 14.12 7.41 -9.37
C THR A 324 15.33 7.85 -8.55
N ASP A 325 16.32 6.99 -8.38
CA ASP A 325 17.58 7.29 -7.68
C ASP A 325 18.63 7.98 -8.60
N ASN A 326 18.47 7.89 -9.92
CA ASN A 326 19.36 8.41 -10.98
C ASN A 326 20.67 7.59 -11.19
N ASP A 327 20.71 6.32 -10.79
CA ASP A 327 21.80 5.35 -11.05
C ASP A 327 22.00 5.08 -12.55
N SER A 328 20.95 5.25 -13.37
CA SER A 328 20.82 4.87 -14.80
C SER A 328 20.28 3.45 -15.08
N THR A 329 19.84 2.72 -14.06
CA THR A 329 18.96 1.55 -14.16
C THR A 329 17.51 2.06 -14.06
N PRO A 330 16.57 1.65 -14.93
CA PRO A 330 15.18 2.05 -14.75
C PRO A 330 14.56 1.36 -13.55
N ASP A 331 13.62 2.02 -12.87
CA ASP A 331 12.92 1.56 -11.66
C ASP A 331 12.57 0.06 -11.72
N TYR A 332 11.83 -0.37 -12.75
CA TYR A 332 11.38 -1.75 -12.94
C TYR A 332 12.48 -2.82 -13.17
N LEU A 333 13.74 -2.44 -13.19
CA LEU A 333 14.89 -3.35 -13.31
C LEU A 333 15.87 -3.17 -12.13
N ASP A 334 15.53 -2.33 -11.15
CA ASP A 334 16.40 -1.91 -10.06
C ASP A 334 15.97 -2.46 -8.70
N VAL A 335 16.48 -3.65 -8.41
CA VAL A 335 16.28 -4.42 -7.16
C VAL A 335 16.52 -3.65 -5.85
N ASP A 336 17.19 -2.49 -5.90
CA ASP A 336 17.48 -1.65 -4.74
C ASP A 336 16.53 -0.41 -4.64
N ASN A 337 15.65 -0.14 -5.63
CA ASN A 337 14.72 1.01 -5.73
C ASN A 337 13.76 1.19 -4.53
N THR A 338 13.39 0.10 -3.83
CA THR A 338 12.58 0.16 -2.58
C THR A 338 13.14 1.05 -1.47
N LEU A 339 14.42 1.42 -1.57
CA LEU A 339 15.18 2.09 -0.53
C LEU A 339 15.13 3.63 -0.62
N GLY A 340 14.91 4.19 -1.81
CA GLY A 340 14.99 5.64 -2.05
C GLY A 340 16.42 6.15 -2.25
N PRO A 341 16.62 7.48 -2.30
CA PRO A 341 17.96 8.07 -2.48
C PRO A 341 18.93 7.70 -1.34
N ASP A 342 20.22 7.74 -1.67
CA ASP A 342 21.40 7.56 -0.80
C ASP A 342 22.36 8.71 -1.18
N THR A 343 22.27 9.82 -0.45
CA THR A 343 22.83 11.11 -0.85
C THR A 343 24.37 11.12 -0.75
N ASP A 344 24.94 10.58 0.32
CA ASP A 344 26.40 10.50 0.51
C ASP A 344 27.07 9.31 -0.20
N GLY A 345 26.29 8.29 -0.58
CA GLY A 345 26.74 7.06 -1.24
C GLY A 345 27.38 6.02 -0.30
N ASP A 346 27.05 6.01 0.98
CA ASP A 346 27.60 5.07 1.96
C ASP A 346 27.01 3.66 1.89
N GLY A 347 25.79 3.54 1.35
CA GLY A 347 25.01 2.31 1.27
C GLY A 347 23.93 2.17 2.36
N VAL A 348 23.54 3.27 2.99
CA VAL A 348 22.33 3.43 3.79
C VAL A 348 21.48 4.53 3.10
N PRO A 349 20.17 4.30 2.86
CA PRO A 349 19.33 5.28 2.15
C PRO A 349 18.76 6.35 3.08
N ASP A 350 18.63 7.58 2.58
CA ASP A 350 18.10 8.80 3.23
C ASP A 350 16.79 8.55 4.02
N SER A 351 15.95 7.60 3.55
CA SER A 351 14.69 7.24 4.24
C SER A 351 14.88 6.46 5.57
N THR A 352 16.10 6.03 5.86
CA THR A 352 16.47 5.20 7.03
C THR A 352 17.84 5.50 7.62
N ASP A 353 18.62 6.35 6.97
CA ASP A 353 19.79 7.01 7.53
C ASP A 353 19.37 7.94 8.70
N LEU A 354 20.35 8.53 9.36
CA LEU A 354 20.19 9.48 10.45
C LEU A 354 21.12 10.70 10.29
N ASP A 355 21.92 10.75 9.22
CA ASP A 355 23.08 11.61 8.95
C ASP A 355 23.30 11.63 7.41
N ASP A 356 22.27 12.03 6.63
CA ASP A 356 22.13 11.83 5.15
C ASP A 356 23.31 12.34 4.27
N ASP A 357 24.10 13.33 4.75
CA ASP A 357 25.31 13.84 4.09
C ASP A 357 26.63 13.41 4.76
N ASN A 358 26.53 12.63 5.84
CA ASN A 358 27.58 12.10 6.71
C ASN A 358 28.44 13.17 7.41
N ASP A 359 28.00 14.43 7.52
CA ASP A 359 28.73 15.49 8.23
C ASP A 359 28.89 15.17 9.72
N GLY A 360 28.02 14.32 10.27
CA GLY A 360 28.07 13.84 11.64
C GLY A 360 27.18 14.62 12.60
N ILE A 361 26.43 15.63 12.16
CA ILE A 361 25.23 16.13 12.83
C ILE A 361 24.16 15.02 12.67
N LEU A 362 22.87 15.30 12.54
CA LEU A 362 21.83 14.30 12.34
C LEU A 362 20.63 15.06 11.77
N ASP A 363 19.95 14.53 10.76
CA ASP A 363 18.83 15.21 10.08
C ASP A 363 17.74 15.69 11.07
N THR A 364 17.53 14.97 12.17
CA THR A 364 16.61 15.37 13.27
C THR A 364 17.07 16.56 14.14
N VAL A 365 18.29 17.04 13.93
CA VAL A 365 18.91 18.23 14.54
C VAL A 365 18.93 19.38 13.53
N GLU A 366 19.22 19.09 12.26
CA GLU A 366 19.21 20.07 11.16
C GLU A 366 17.81 20.44 10.70
N ASP A 367 16.86 19.50 10.71
CA ASP A 367 15.43 19.81 10.79
C ASP A 367 14.88 19.52 12.21
N PRO A 368 14.77 20.55 13.07
CA PRO A 368 14.21 20.42 14.41
C PRO A 368 12.66 20.32 14.42
N ASN A 369 12.04 19.84 13.33
CA ASN A 369 10.60 19.63 13.16
C ASN A 369 9.77 20.89 13.44
N ILE A 370 10.00 21.92 12.62
CA ILE A 370 9.39 23.24 12.79
C ILE A 370 7.91 23.24 12.34
N ASP A 371 7.53 22.36 11.43
CA ASP A 371 6.21 22.30 10.80
C ASP A 371 5.24 21.34 11.53
N GLY A 372 5.75 20.25 12.12
CA GLY A 372 5.10 19.39 13.11
C GLY A 372 4.83 17.93 12.69
N ASP A 373 5.49 17.38 11.67
CA ASP A 373 5.29 15.99 11.21
C ASP A 373 6.26 14.95 11.82
N ASN A 374 7.48 15.36 12.20
CA ASN A 374 8.62 14.53 12.65
C ASN A 374 9.29 13.72 11.53
N ASP A 375 9.37 14.27 10.32
CA ASP A 375 9.96 13.63 9.15
C ASP A 375 10.93 14.63 8.45
N PRO A 376 12.26 14.46 8.59
CA PRO A 376 13.25 15.40 8.03
C PRO A 376 13.18 15.54 6.51
N LEU A 377 12.51 14.63 5.79
CA LEU A 377 12.38 14.65 4.34
C LEU A 377 11.18 15.49 3.85
N THR A 378 10.33 16.03 4.73
CA THR A 378 9.12 16.77 4.36
C THR A 378 9.09 18.25 4.80
N ASP A 379 8.87 19.15 3.83
CA ASP A 379 9.03 20.62 3.96
C ASP A 379 10.37 21.04 4.62
N PRO A 380 11.50 20.41 4.23
CA PRO A 380 12.72 20.41 5.04
C PRO A 380 13.38 21.77 5.14
N LEU A 381 14.12 21.99 6.23
CA LEU A 381 14.83 23.25 6.48
C LEU A 381 15.95 23.47 5.46
N ASP A 382 15.89 24.63 4.77
CA ASP A 382 16.87 25.17 3.82
C ASP A 382 17.22 26.59 4.32
N SER A 383 18.42 26.72 4.91
CA SER A 383 18.81 27.90 5.68
C SER A 383 19.26 29.07 4.80
N ASP A 384 20.15 28.84 3.82
CA ASP A 384 20.67 29.88 2.93
C ASP A 384 19.71 30.23 1.74
N ASN A 385 18.76 29.35 1.43
CA ASN A 385 17.79 29.41 0.32
C ASN A 385 18.41 29.21 -1.08
N ASP A 386 19.46 28.41 -1.19
CA ASP A 386 20.09 27.85 -2.39
C ASP A 386 19.13 26.87 -3.12
N GLY A 387 18.50 25.98 -2.36
CA GLY A 387 17.64 24.90 -2.83
C GLY A 387 18.10 23.49 -2.48
N LYS A 388 19.19 23.32 -1.74
CA LYS A 388 19.52 22.13 -0.95
C LYS A 388 18.97 22.27 0.48
N PRO A 389 18.34 21.24 1.06
CA PRO A 389 18.06 21.16 2.49
C PRO A 389 19.35 21.01 3.31
N ASN A 390 19.34 21.46 4.57
CA ASN A 390 20.48 21.40 5.47
C ASN A 390 21.08 19.98 5.60
N HIS A 391 20.23 18.97 5.82
CA HIS A 391 20.65 17.56 5.96
C HIS A 391 21.25 16.94 4.68
N LEU A 392 21.24 17.68 3.57
CA LEU A 392 21.86 17.29 2.29
C LEU A 392 22.92 18.32 1.88
N ASP A 393 23.46 19.13 2.81
CA ASP A 393 24.31 20.30 2.53
C ASP A 393 25.38 20.55 3.62
N ILE A 394 26.62 20.19 3.27
CA ILE A 394 27.79 20.30 4.16
C ILE A 394 28.30 21.74 4.43
N ASP A 395 27.63 22.78 3.91
CA ASP A 395 27.92 24.22 4.07
C ASP A 395 26.59 24.99 4.18
N SER A 396 25.76 24.64 5.17
CA SER A 396 24.32 24.94 5.27
C SER A 396 23.94 26.43 5.31
N ASP A 397 24.86 27.33 5.67
CA ASP A 397 24.67 28.79 5.58
C ASP A 397 25.48 29.48 4.46
N ASN A 398 26.28 28.70 3.71
CA ASN A 398 27.04 29.10 2.52
C ASN A 398 28.15 30.15 2.81
N ASP A 399 28.65 30.09 4.04
CA ASP A 399 29.83 30.76 4.55
C ASP A 399 31.11 30.32 3.82
N GLY A 400 31.27 29.01 3.59
CA GLY A 400 32.49 28.38 3.09
C GLY A 400 33.38 27.73 4.15
N ILE A 401 32.83 27.37 5.32
CA ILE A 401 33.44 26.49 6.33
C ILE A 401 32.47 25.32 6.55
N PRO A 402 32.87 24.05 6.38
CA PRO A 402 31.91 22.94 6.43
C PRO A 402 31.31 22.68 7.82
N ASP A 403 30.01 22.37 7.87
CA ASP A 403 29.19 22.11 9.07
C ASP A 403 29.90 21.22 10.13
N ASN A 404 30.56 20.14 9.69
CA ASN A 404 31.34 19.22 10.52
C ASN A 404 32.39 19.94 11.42
N VAL A 405 32.96 21.03 10.90
CA VAL A 405 34.01 21.87 11.51
C VAL A 405 33.41 22.95 12.40
N GLU A 406 32.25 23.47 12.03
CA GLU A 406 31.46 24.49 12.72
C GLU A 406 30.83 23.91 13.99
N ALA A 407 30.16 22.75 13.87
CA ALA A 407 29.48 22.00 14.92
C ALA A 407 30.41 21.50 16.06
N GLN A 408 31.73 21.78 15.98
CA GLN A 408 32.75 21.29 16.91
C GLN A 408 33.76 22.36 17.33
N THR A 409 33.93 22.56 18.65
CA THR A 409 34.97 23.46 19.19
C THR A 409 36.38 23.08 18.68
N THR A 410 37.20 24.06 18.28
CA THR A 410 38.59 23.86 17.79
C THR A 410 39.44 22.97 18.69
N SER A 411 39.30 23.10 20.01
CA SER A 411 40.08 22.31 20.98
C SER A 411 39.58 20.87 21.18
N GLY A 412 38.34 20.60 20.74
CA GLY A 412 37.61 19.35 20.85
C GLY A 412 37.54 18.54 19.55
N TYR A 413 37.71 19.20 18.39
CA TYR A 413 37.51 18.67 17.04
C TYR A 413 38.01 17.22 16.85
N ILE A 414 37.11 16.41 16.29
CA ILE A 414 37.33 15.04 15.86
C ILE A 414 37.05 15.05 14.35
N ALA A 415 38.08 14.83 13.54
CA ALA A 415 37.91 14.62 12.10
C ALA A 415 37.18 13.28 11.82
N PRO A 416 36.39 13.20 10.74
CA PRO A 416 35.65 12.00 10.35
C PRO A 416 36.60 10.82 10.07
N ASN A 417 36.09 9.59 10.08
CA ASN A 417 36.90 8.42 9.74
C ASN A 417 36.32 7.52 8.65
N VAL A 418 37.19 7.07 7.75
CA VAL A 418 36.83 6.14 6.66
C VAL A 418 36.34 4.80 7.21
N ASP A 419 35.05 4.56 7.04
CA ASP A 419 34.36 3.31 7.33
C ASP A 419 34.11 2.49 6.05
N ASP A 420 33.25 1.47 6.13
CA ASP A 420 32.72 0.70 5.00
C ASP A 420 31.20 0.57 5.16
N ALA A 421 30.44 0.39 4.08
CA ALA A 421 28.96 0.30 4.09
C ALA A 421 28.39 -0.64 5.19
N ALA A 422 29.09 -1.74 5.51
CA ALA A 422 28.68 -2.67 6.56
C ALA A 422 28.94 -2.17 8.01
N THR A 423 29.62 -1.05 8.16
CA THR A 423 29.82 -0.30 9.40
C THR A 423 28.75 0.80 9.51
N TYR A 424 28.47 1.49 8.42
CA TYR A 424 27.42 2.50 8.31
C TYR A 424 26.01 1.93 8.51
N ALA A 425 25.64 0.90 7.74
CA ALA A 425 24.45 0.06 7.98
C ALA A 425 24.46 -0.74 9.32
N SER A 426 25.42 -0.47 10.22
CA SER A 426 25.44 -0.98 11.61
C SER A 426 25.43 0.12 12.68
N ASN A 427 25.53 1.37 12.26
CA ASN A 427 25.36 2.58 13.07
C ASN A 427 24.11 3.37 12.66
N ASP A 428 23.34 2.86 11.68
CA ASP A 428 22.19 3.53 11.07
C ASP A 428 22.66 4.84 10.40
N GLY A 429 23.55 4.71 9.39
CA GLY A 429 24.13 5.80 8.60
C GLY A 429 25.28 6.57 9.25
N VAL A 430 25.15 6.88 10.53
CA VAL A 430 26.08 7.78 11.24
C VAL A 430 27.54 7.31 11.23
N ASN A 431 28.47 8.22 10.89
CA ASN A 431 29.92 7.97 10.92
C ASN A 431 30.41 7.41 12.26
N SER A 432 31.25 6.36 12.28
CA SER A 432 31.70 5.77 13.57
C SER A 432 32.65 6.65 14.39
N ALA A 433 33.05 7.82 13.85
CA ALA A 433 33.64 8.92 14.62
C ALA A 433 32.65 9.54 15.62
N TYR A 434 31.37 9.63 15.24
CA TYR A 434 30.29 10.36 15.91
C TYR A 434 29.06 9.47 16.23
N PRO A 435 29.19 8.31 16.91
CA PRO A 435 28.14 7.27 17.01
C PRO A 435 26.93 7.61 17.91
N THR A 436 26.60 8.89 18.05
CA THR A 436 25.42 9.47 18.70
C THR A 436 25.01 10.81 18.06
N GLY A 437 25.50 11.12 16.85
CA GLY A 437 25.57 12.47 16.33
C GLY A 437 26.56 13.37 17.07
N LEU A 438 26.91 14.47 16.42
CA LEU A 438 27.45 15.69 16.99
C LEU A 438 26.32 16.44 17.72
N VAL A 439 26.71 17.43 18.52
CA VAL A 439 25.77 18.41 19.07
C VAL A 439 26.39 19.73 18.69
N PRO A 440 25.82 20.44 17.69
CA PRO A 440 26.40 21.68 17.19
C PRO A 440 26.74 22.65 18.31
N VAL A 441 27.88 23.31 18.16
CA VAL A 441 28.27 24.37 19.06
C VAL A 441 27.37 25.58 18.76
N ASN A 442 27.10 26.36 19.81
CA ASN A 442 26.67 27.72 19.68
C ASN A 442 27.66 28.50 20.57
N THR A 443 28.49 29.33 19.95
CA THR A 443 29.67 29.95 20.57
C THR A 443 29.30 31.14 21.45
N ASP A 444 28.37 32.00 21.00
CA ASP A 444 27.95 33.21 21.72
C ASP A 444 26.85 32.98 22.79
N GLY A 445 25.98 32.00 22.55
CA GLY A 445 24.82 31.60 23.34
C GLY A 445 23.51 32.36 23.06
N THR A 446 23.34 33.07 21.94
CA THR A 446 22.23 34.03 21.72
C THR A 446 21.39 33.89 20.44
N ASP A 447 21.94 33.38 19.32
CA ASP A 447 21.24 33.11 18.05
C ASP A 447 21.33 31.64 17.58
N ASN A 448 21.78 31.36 16.36
CA ASN A 448 21.74 30.02 15.76
C ASN A 448 22.91 29.16 16.27
N VAL A 449 23.00 27.91 15.85
CA VAL A 449 24.22 27.11 16.07
C VAL A 449 25.28 27.53 15.05
N ASP A 450 26.56 27.34 15.38
CA ASP A 450 27.70 27.86 14.60
C ASP A 450 27.61 27.48 13.10
N ASN A 451 27.10 26.29 12.77
CA ASN A 451 26.92 25.81 11.37
C ASN A 451 25.72 26.42 10.62
N LEU A 452 24.98 27.33 11.25
CA LEU A 452 23.78 27.98 10.71
C LEU A 452 23.78 29.49 11.01
N ASP A 453 24.94 30.11 11.28
CA ASP A 453 25.04 31.52 11.69
C ASP A 453 26.17 32.27 10.98
N ASP A 454 25.80 33.27 10.15
CA ASP A 454 26.69 34.18 9.41
C ASP A 454 27.82 34.87 10.25
N ASP A 455 27.81 34.79 11.60
CA ASP A 455 28.58 35.58 12.59
C ASP A 455 28.64 34.82 13.95
N SER A 456 29.27 33.62 14.02
CA SER A 456 29.18 32.62 15.12
C SER A 456 29.46 33.13 16.54
N ASP A 457 30.31 34.14 16.72
CA ASP A 457 30.59 34.75 18.02
C ASP A 457 29.98 36.16 18.20
N ASN A 458 29.22 36.61 17.20
CA ASN A 458 28.47 37.85 17.16
C ASN A 458 29.35 39.12 17.28
N ASP A 459 30.61 39.05 16.81
CA ASP A 459 31.58 40.15 16.87
C ASP A 459 31.33 41.28 15.84
N SER A 460 30.41 41.04 14.89
CA SER A 460 30.10 41.90 13.73
C SER A 460 31.08 41.81 12.54
N VAL A 461 31.91 40.77 12.49
CA VAL A 461 32.64 40.32 11.30
C VAL A 461 32.08 38.95 10.89
N PRO A 462 31.62 38.76 9.64
CA PRO A 462 31.10 37.47 9.22
C PRO A 462 32.18 36.38 9.12
N ASP A 463 31.82 35.16 9.48
CA ASP A 463 32.70 34.00 9.63
C ASP A 463 33.55 33.75 8.37
N ASN A 464 32.97 33.93 7.19
CA ASN A 464 33.61 33.80 5.89
C ASN A 464 34.83 34.70 5.76
N ASN A 465 34.78 35.93 6.28
CA ASN A 465 35.94 36.82 6.27
C ASN A 465 37.08 36.29 7.16
N GLU A 466 36.76 35.56 8.22
CA GLU A 466 37.66 35.20 9.31
C GLU A 466 38.23 33.80 9.15
N GLY A 467 37.38 32.81 8.82
CA GLY A 467 37.79 31.49 8.35
C GLY A 467 38.63 31.56 7.07
N ASN A 468 38.40 32.54 6.18
CA ASN A 468 39.10 32.62 4.89
C ASN A 468 40.16 33.73 4.73
N ASP A 469 40.44 34.62 5.70
CA ASP A 469 41.58 35.59 5.62
C ASP A 469 42.90 35.08 6.22
N PHE A 470 43.50 34.09 5.55
CA PHE A 470 44.85 33.58 5.83
C PHE A 470 45.99 34.61 5.75
N ASN A 471 45.71 35.86 5.35
CA ASN A 471 46.70 36.90 5.11
C ASN A 471 46.59 38.09 6.07
N PHE A 472 45.50 38.16 6.84
CA PHE A 472 45.17 39.17 7.85
C PHE A 472 45.23 40.60 7.28
N ASP A 473 44.55 40.82 6.13
CA ASP A 473 44.37 42.14 5.50
C ASP A 473 42.92 42.64 5.41
N GLY A 474 42.00 41.96 6.11
CA GLY A 474 40.58 42.28 6.28
C GLY A 474 39.74 41.91 5.06
N ILE A 475 40.17 40.89 4.31
CA ILE A 475 39.55 40.44 3.05
C ILE A 475 39.82 38.95 2.87
N PRO A 476 38.79 38.08 2.73
CA PRO A 476 39.00 36.65 2.52
C PRO A 476 39.77 36.34 1.21
N ASP A 477 40.60 35.30 1.26
CA ASP A 477 41.44 34.81 0.15
C ASP A 477 40.68 33.85 -0.79
N GLN A 478 39.69 33.09 -0.27
CA GLN A 478 38.66 32.33 -1.01
C GLN A 478 37.38 33.17 -1.23
N THR A 479 36.51 32.77 -2.17
CA THR A 479 35.23 33.48 -2.46
C THR A 479 34.27 32.62 -3.29
N TYR A 480 33.00 32.55 -2.88
CA TYR A 480 31.88 31.97 -3.62
C TYR A 480 31.85 32.28 -5.14
N THR A 481 31.58 31.25 -5.95
CA THR A 481 31.58 31.30 -7.41
C THR A 481 30.21 31.07 -8.05
N GLY A 482 29.28 30.45 -7.32
CA GLY A 482 27.99 29.94 -7.79
C GLY A 482 28.14 28.71 -8.67
N ILE A 483 29.03 27.79 -8.29
CA ILE A 483 29.25 26.48 -8.91
C ILE A 483 29.59 25.50 -7.79
N ASP A 484 28.74 24.51 -7.62
CA ASP A 484 29.05 23.22 -7.03
C ASP A 484 29.26 22.23 -8.21
N SER A 485 30.26 21.36 -8.10
CA SER A 485 30.70 20.42 -9.13
C SER A 485 30.36 18.94 -8.82
N ASP A 486 30.08 18.64 -7.56
CA ASP A 486 29.91 17.31 -6.95
C ASP A 486 28.45 17.04 -6.64
N GLY A 487 27.76 18.06 -6.12
CA GLY A 487 26.45 17.95 -5.50
C GLY A 487 26.47 17.96 -3.97
N ASP A 488 27.59 18.24 -3.29
CA ASP A 488 27.68 18.14 -1.81
C ASP A 488 27.18 19.40 -1.08
N GLY A 489 27.25 20.58 -1.72
CA GLY A 489 26.75 21.85 -1.18
C GLY A 489 27.82 22.94 -1.15
N LEU A 490 29.08 22.54 -0.92
CA LEU A 490 30.23 23.43 -0.82
C LEU A 490 30.62 24.01 -2.20
N ASP A 491 30.77 25.34 -2.32
CA ASP A 491 31.12 25.97 -3.60
C ASP A 491 32.60 25.75 -4.03
N ASP A 492 32.82 25.51 -5.34
CA ASP A 492 34.10 25.47 -6.12
C ASP A 492 35.17 26.52 -5.68
N GLY A 493 34.73 27.59 -5.01
CA GLY A 493 35.48 28.76 -4.57
C GLY A 493 36.09 28.68 -3.17
N TYR A 494 35.60 27.79 -2.31
CA TYR A 494 36.13 27.48 -0.98
C TYR A 494 36.96 26.20 -1.04
N GLU A 495 36.39 25.19 -1.68
CA GLU A 495 36.90 23.86 -2.02
C GLU A 495 38.42 23.80 -2.36
N GLY A 496 39.11 22.83 -1.75
CA GLY A 496 40.56 22.77 -1.64
C GLY A 496 41.34 22.66 -2.96
N SER A 497 41.53 21.43 -3.44
CA SER A 497 42.37 21.21 -4.64
C SER A 497 41.80 20.31 -5.71
N ASN A 498 40.59 19.79 -5.50
CA ASN A 498 40.03 18.77 -6.37
C ASN A 498 38.58 18.96 -6.85
N VAL A 499 37.75 19.92 -6.41
CA VAL A 499 36.47 20.40 -7.04
C VAL A 499 35.59 19.31 -7.67
N ASN A 500 35.62 18.10 -7.08
CA ASN A 500 35.00 16.84 -7.53
C ASN A 500 35.57 15.66 -6.68
N ASP A 501 35.49 15.71 -5.35
CA ASP A 501 35.88 14.63 -4.44
C ASP A 501 34.73 13.62 -4.18
N GLY A 502 33.48 14.04 -4.30
CA GLY A 502 32.34 13.52 -3.53
C GLY A 502 32.30 14.17 -2.14
N PHE A 503 31.34 13.77 -1.31
CA PHE A 503 31.19 14.23 0.08
C PHE A 503 32.48 13.97 0.91
N ASP A 504 33.40 14.94 0.93
CA ASP A 504 34.52 15.01 1.88
C ASP A 504 34.15 16.07 2.92
N VAL A 505 33.25 15.69 3.83
CA VAL A 505 32.46 16.53 4.77
C VAL A 505 33.25 17.50 5.66
N ASN A 506 34.58 17.57 5.53
CA ASN A 506 35.42 18.56 6.20
C ASN A 506 36.44 19.27 5.29
N ASP A 507 36.30 19.22 3.94
CA ASP A 507 37.18 19.82 2.89
C ASP A 507 38.69 19.85 3.26
N GLU A 508 39.25 18.69 3.57
CA GLU A 508 40.65 18.52 3.96
C GLU A 508 41.08 19.28 5.27
N ILE A 509 40.15 19.88 6.04
CA ILE A 509 40.36 20.60 7.32
C ILE A 509 40.51 19.59 8.50
N ASP A 510 41.57 18.77 8.41
CA ASP A 510 41.97 17.72 9.37
C ASP A 510 42.33 18.23 10.80
N ASP A 511 42.72 19.50 10.95
CA ASP A 511 43.27 20.12 12.18
C ASP A 511 42.94 21.64 12.18
N PRO A 512 41.67 22.06 12.44
CA PRO A 512 41.22 23.46 12.33
C PRO A 512 42.16 24.46 13.04
N ALA A 513 42.65 24.10 14.22
CA ALA A 513 43.66 24.84 15.00
C ALA A 513 45.04 25.05 14.33
N ASN A 514 45.24 24.59 13.09
CA ASN A 514 46.45 24.71 12.29
C ASN A 514 46.16 25.01 10.82
N ASP A 515 44.97 24.64 10.34
CA ASP A 515 44.55 24.73 8.95
C ASP A 515 43.63 25.95 8.67
N LEU A 516 42.90 26.46 9.68
CA LEU A 516 42.16 27.74 9.64
C LEU A 516 42.95 28.92 10.27
N PRO A 517 42.50 30.19 10.10
CA PRO A 517 43.10 31.36 10.74
C PRO A 517 42.95 31.41 12.27
N ASP A 518 44.03 31.87 12.90
CA ASP A 518 44.19 32.06 14.35
C ASP A 518 45.24 33.18 14.53
N THR A 519 44.78 34.38 14.89
CA THR A 519 45.60 35.61 14.93
C THR A 519 46.49 35.69 16.17
N ASP A 520 45.92 35.45 17.36
CA ASP A 520 46.59 35.62 18.65
C ASP A 520 47.34 34.35 19.13
N GLY A 521 46.88 33.16 18.72
CA GLY A 521 47.43 31.86 19.07
C GLY A 521 46.89 31.26 20.37
N THR A 522 45.68 31.61 20.82
CA THR A 522 45.18 31.27 22.16
C THR A 522 43.88 30.47 22.26
N GLU A 523 42.69 31.09 22.38
CA GLU A 523 41.54 30.43 23.00
C GLU A 523 40.65 29.64 22.00
N ASP A 524 40.33 30.17 20.81
CA ASP A 524 39.77 29.40 19.67
C ASP A 524 40.36 29.81 18.29
N VAL A 525 39.67 29.57 17.17
CA VAL A 525 39.94 30.16 15.83
C VAL A 525 39.19 31.47 15.65
N ASN A 526 39.60 32.32 14.70
CA ASN A 526 39.11 33.71 14.56
C ASN A 526 37.58 33.85 14.66
N TYR A 527 36.81 33.15 13.81
CA TYR A 527 35.35 33.23 13.75
C TYR A 527 34.60 32.73 15.01
N ARG A 528 35.35 32.27 16.03
CA ARG A 528 34.83 31.86 17.34
C ARG A 528 35.57 32.52 18.51
N ASP A 529 36.31 33.61 18.27
CA ASP A 529 37.09 34.33 19.29
C ASP A 529 36.88 35.85 19.26
N LEU A 530 35.80 36.29 19.92
CA LEU A 530 35.34 37.66 20.16
C LEU A 530 36.43 38.72 20.49
N ASP A 531 37.63 38.33 20.96
CA ASP A 531 38.83 39.18 21.18
C ASP A 531 39.96 38.68 20.26
N ASP A 532 39.70 38.71 18.94
CA ASP A 532 40.40 38.00 17.86
C ASP A 532 41.95 38.18 17.86
N ASP A 533 42.44 39.33 18.34
CA ASP A 533 43.87 39.63 18.47
C ASP A 533 44.48 39.48 19.89
N GLY A 534 43.65 39.18 20.90
CA GLY A 534 44.02 39.00 22.29
C GLY A 534 44.52 40.25 23.04
N ASP A 535 44.18 41.48 22.60
CA ASP A 535 44.44 42.76 23.28
C ASP A 535 43.67 42.85 24.62
N GLY A 536 42.47 42.29 24.66
CA GLY A 536 41.45 42.47 25.69
C GLY A 536 40.47 43.60 25.36
N ILE A 537 40.08 43.70 24.09
CA ILE A 537 38.96 44.50 23.58
C ILE A 537 38.23 43.67 22.52
N ASP A 538 37.01 43.28 22.87
CA ASP A 538 36.05 42.61 22.01
C ASP A 538 35.92 43.36 20.64
N THR A 539 36.01 42.66 19.50
CA THR A 539 36.00 43.25 18.13
C THR A 539 34.91 44.29 17.87
N PRO A 540 33.65 44.18 18.36
CA PRO A 540 32.63 45.22 18.17
C PRO A 540 33.05 46.59 18.72
N ASP A 541 33.89 46.63 19.77
CA ASP A 541 34.38 47.85 20.42
C ASP A 541 35.59 48.48 19.68
N GLU A 542 36.14 47.78 18.66
CA GLU A 542 37.27 48.19 17.82
C GLU A 542 36.84 49.01 16.56
N ASP A 543 35.53 49.17 16.29
CA ASP A 543 34.98 50.10 15.26
C ASP A 543 35.32 51.57 15.59
N ALA A 544 36.55 51.97 15.26
CA ALA A 544 37.15 53.25 15.57
C ALA A 544 36.42 54.45 14.93
N ASN A 545 35.63 54.22 13.88
CA ASN A 545 34.91 55.26 13.14
C ASN A 545 33.39 55.32 13.45
N ASN A 546 32.84 54.28 14.08
CA ASN A 546 31.44 54.06 14.45
C ASN A 546 30.52 54.01 13.21
N ASP A 547 30.84 53.15 12.23
CA ASP A 547 29.94 52.83 11.11
C ASP A 547 29.44 51.38 10.99
N GLY A 548 29.83 50.49 11.93
CA GLY A 548 29.34 49.12 12.07
C GLY A 548 29.98 48.15 11.09
N ASP A 549 31.30 48.23 10.95
CA ASP A 549 32.13 47.45 10.01
C ASP A 549 33.60 47.49 10.52
N PRO A 550 33.99 46.59 11.45
CA PRO A 550 35.35 46.54 12.01
C PRO A 550 36.42 46.27 10.94
N THR A 551 36.07 45.47 9.92
CA THR A 551 36.96 44.98 8.85
C THR A 551 37.78 46.06 8.13
N ASN A 552 37.29 47.31 8.12
CA ASN A 552 37.90 48.40 7.35
C ASN A 552 38.66 49.44 8.19
N ASP A 553 38.61 49.39 9.52
CA ASP A 553 39.27 50.36 10.40
C ASP A 553 40.71 49.93 10.73
N ASP A 554 41.68 50.82 10.48
CA ASP A 554 43.13 50.63 10.67
C ASP A 554 43.68 51.93 11.29
N THR A 555 43.72 51.97 12.62
CA THR A 555 44.07 53.13 13.44
C THR A 555 45.57 53.46 13.36
N ASP A 556 46.46 52.47 13.21
CA ASP A 556 47.90 52.69 13.04
C ASP A 556 48.28 53.17 11.62
N ASN A 557 47.54 52.71 10.62
CA ASN A 557 47.79 52.78 9.16
C ASN A 557 48.93 51.86 8.70
N ASP A 558 48.94 50.63 9.21
CA ASP A 558 49.93 49.58 8.96
C ASP A 558 49.53 48.69 7.76
N GLY A 559 48.24 48.33 7.69
CA GLY A 559 47.63 47.46 6.68
C GLY A 559 46.95 46.22 7.22
N THR A 560 46.94 46.05 8.54
CA THR A 560 46.11 45.11 9.31
C THR A 560 44.93 45.90 9.89
N PRO A 561 43.69 45.39 9.88
CA PRO A 561 42.57 45.96 10.61
C PRO A 561 42.82 46.04 12.13
N ASP A 562 42.07 46.88 12.83
CA ASP A 562 42.23 47.09 14.27
C ASP A 562 41.92 45.80 15.06
N TYR A 563 40.85 45.06 14.74
CA TYR A 563 40.49 43.77 15.36
C TYR A 563 41.52 42.64 15.19
N LEU A 564 42.51 42.84 14.30
CA LEU A 564 43.62 41.92 14.03
C LEU A 564 44.99 42.49 14.49
N ASP A 565 45.06 43.60 15.25
CA ASP A 565 46.31 44.32 15.64
C ASP A 565 46.50 44.54 17.17
N PRO A 566 47.16 43.60 17.90
CA PRO A 566 47.20 43.50 19.38
C PRO A 566 47.88 44.63 20.20
N ASP A 567 47.89 45.89 19.75
CA ASP A 567 48.31 47.05 20.55
C ASP A 567 47.37 48.28 20.62
N ASN A 568 46.05 48.04 20.61
CA ASN A 568 44.97 49.00 20.95
C ASN A 568 44.79 49.25 22.49
N GLY A 569 43.58 49.42 23.05
CA GLY A 569 43.36 49.24 24.52
C GLY A 569 42.38 50.10 25.38
N ASN A 570 41.63 49.37 26.23
CA ASN A 570 41.23 49.57 27.68
C ASN A 570 39.80 50.07 28.17
N MET A 571 38.92 49.15 28.67
CA MET A 571 38.13 49.09 29.99
C MET A 571 36.54 49.07 30.10
N GLU A 572 36.00 48.12 30.92
CA GLU A 572 34.61 47.72 31.46
C GLU A 572 33.51 48.75 32.01
N ASP A 573 32.17 48.40 32.01
CA ASP A 573 30.99 49.08 32.72
C ASP A 573 29.78 48.18 33.28
N LEU A 574 28.49 48.64 33.38
CA LEU A 574 27.32 48.13 34.21
C LEU A 574 25.89 48.18 33.51
N ASP A 575 24.95 47.23 33.79
CA ASP A 575 23.63 47.01 33.08
C ASP A 575 22.37 46.58 33.94
N VAL A 576 21.10 46.83 33.52
CA VAL A 576 19.78 46.63 34.25
C VAL A 576 18.52 46.41 33.32
N ILE A 577 17.59 45.46 33.61
CA ILE A 577 16.58 44.87 32.66
C ILE A 577 15.08 44.93 33.10
N ASP A 578 14.12 45.03 32.15
CA ASP A 578 12.63 45.19 32.32
C ASP A 578 11.85 43.95 32.91
N ASP A 579 10.65 44.17 33.49
CA ASP A 579 9.78 43.19 34.23
C ASP A 579 8.28 43.16 33.79
N VAL A 580 7.57 42.01 33.91
CA VAL A 580 6.11 41.87 33.62
C VAL A 580 5.35 40.90 34.57
N VAL A 581 4.12 41.23 35.04
CA VAL A 581 3.24 40.36 35.89
C VAL A 581 1.71 40.61 35.68
N THR A 582 0.79 39.87 36.35
CA THR A 582 -0.69 40.09 36.30
C THR A 582 -1.41 39.91 37.66
N THR A 583 -2.64 40.44 37.85
CA THR A 583 -3.44 40.27 39.11
C THR A 583 -4.93 40.60 38.94
N LEU A 584 -5.84 40.01 39.74
CA LEU A 584 -7.30 40.26 39.66
C LEU A 584 -7.77 41.62 40.24
N ILE A 585 -9.00 42.05 39.90
CA ILE A 585 -9.54 43.36 40.33
C ILE A 585 -9.55 43.42 41.88
N ASN A 586 -8.88 44.43 42.43
CA ASN A 586 -8.68 44.67 43.88
C ASN A 586 -7.64 43.75 44.59
N THR A 587 -6.82 42.97 43.87
CA THR A 587 -5.87 42.01 44.46
C THR A 587 -4.41 42.50 44.39
N PRO A 588 -3.66 42.60 45.51
CA PRO A 588 -2.21 42.88 45.51
C PRO A 588 -1.34 41.73 44.98
N ILE A 589 -0.16 42.06 44.45
CA ILE A 589 0.88 41.13 43.97
C ILE A 589 2.28 41.57 44.48
N ASP A 590 3.18 40.63 44.73
CA ASP A 590 4.60 40.86 45.06
C ASP A 590 5.49 40.50 43.84
N ILE A 591 6.52 41.30 43.54
CA ILE A 591 7.36 41.23 42.32
C ILE A 591 8.85 41.24 42.74
N ALA A 592 9.71 40.44 42.09
CA ALA A 592 11.16 40.43 42.32
C ALA A 592 11.87 41.07 41.11
N ILE A 593 12.37 42.28 41.32
CA ILE A 593 12.70 43.27 40.25
C ILE A 593 14.22 43.50 40.10
N LEU A 594 15.02 42.49 40.41
CA LEU A 594 16.49 42.51 40.39
C LEU A 594 17.06 41.11 40.08
N ASP A 595 16.20 40.11 39.86
CA ASP A 595 16.62 38.71 39.65
C ASP A 595 17.17 38.50 38.23
N ASN A 596 16.94 39.47 37.34
CA ASN A 596 17.34 39.58 35.93
C ASN A 596 18.42 40.65 35.64
N ASP A 597 18.97 41.32 36.67
CA ASP A 597 19.95 42.41 36.49
C ASP A 597 21.42 41.98 36.64
N PHE A 598 22.33 42.50 35.81
CA PHE A 598 23.76 42.19 35.89
C PHE A 598 24.61 43.27 36.62
N GLY A 599 25.80 42.90 37.09
CA GLY A 599 26.73 43.82 37.76
C GLY A 599 26.24 44.46 39.09
N ILE A 600 25.07 44.05 39.61
CA ILE A 600 24.38 44.75 40.71
C ILE A 600 25.23 44.84 41.98
N PRO A 601 25.54 46.08 42.45
CA PRO A 601 26.37 46.27 43.63
C PRO A 601 25.56 46.16 44.92
N SER A 602 25.93 45.20 45.77
CA SER A 602 25.39 45.04 47.14
C SER A 602 25.44 46.29 48.05
N ASP A 603 26.15 47.37 47.69
CA ASP A 603 26.10 48.66 48.41
C ASP A 603 25.60 49.86 47.57
N GLY A 604 24.86 49.57 46.49
CA GLY A 604 24.21 50.52 45.60
C GLY A 604 22.94 51.19 46.12
N THR A 605 22.14 51.78 45.21
CA THR A 605 20.83 52.35 45.56
C THR A 605 19.75 52.08 44.51
N LEU A 606 18.66 51.43 44.95
CA LEU A 606 17.41 51.25 44.20
C LEU A 606 16.47 52.46 44.33
N ILE A 607 15.86 52.89 43.22
CA ILE A 607 14.93 54.04 43.14
C ILE A 607 13.74 53.69 42.24
N LEU A 608 12.51 53.71 42.76
CA LEU A 608 11.29 53.47 41.98
C LEU A 608 10.47 54.74 41.69
N THR A 609 9.75 54.72 40.57
CA THR A 609 8.66 55.66 40.26
C THR A 609 7.33 55.14 40.83
N GLU A 610 6.30 56.01 40.95
CA GLU A 610 5.01 55.60 41.52
C GLU A 610 3.93 55.44 40.43
N PRO A 611 3.24 54.29 40.35
CA PRO A 611 2.28 54.00 39.29
C PRO A 611 1.01 54.85 39.37
N SER A 612 0.28 54.89 38.25
CA SER A 612 -0.92 55.70 38.04
C SER A 612 -2.15 55.10 38.71
N ASN A 613 -2.34 53.78 38.56
CA ASN A 613 -3.54 53.06 38.97
C ASN A 613 -3.33 52.06 40.13
N GLY A 614 -2.22 52.15 40.86
CA GLY A 614 -2.00 51.38 42.09
C GLY A 614 -1.14 52.08 43.13
N THR A 615 -0.59 51.31 44.08
CA THR A 615 0.42 51.75 45.04
C THR A 615 1.50 50.69 45.21
N ILE A 616 2.76 51.10 45.27
CA ILE A 616 3.91 50.20 45.48
C ILE A 616 4.45 50.23 46.93
N ALA A 617 5.06 49.14 47.36
CA ALA A 617 5.81 49.05 48.61
C ALA A 617 7.02 48.10 48.48
N ILE A 618 8.23 48.63 48.72
CA ILE A 618 9.46 47.82 48.75
C ILE A 618 9.47 46.94 50.01
N ASN A 619 9.72 45.66 49.83
CA ASN A 619 9.95 44.65 50.85
C ASN A 619 11.42 44.19 50.77
N ASN A 620 12.19 44.55 51.80
CA ASN A 620 13.64 44.69 51.67
C ASN A 620 14.44 43.53 52.27
N GLY A 621 13.98 42.28 52.10
CA GLY A 621 14.56 41.02 52.65
C GLY A 621 14.69 40.87 54.19
N GLY A 622 14.71 41.98 54.93
CA GLY A 622 15.31 42.10 56.27
C GLY A 622 16.72 42.73 56.30
N THR A 623 17.18 43.29 55.18
CA THR A 623 18.57 43.56 54.77
C THR A 623 18.79 45.03 54.31
N PRO A 624 18.49 46.07 55.12
CA PRO A 624 18.35 47.47 54.64
C PRO A 624 19.62 48.22 54.19
N ASP A 625 20.75 47.52 54.09
CA ASP A 625 22.05 48.03 53.63
C ASP A 625 22.60 47.14 52.47
N ASP A 626 21.76 46.26 51.92
CA ASP A 626 21.99 45.39 50.75
C ASP A 626 20.77 45.58 49.83
N ILE A 627 20.96 45.66 48.51
CA ILE A 627 19.82 45.83 47.57
C ILE A 627 19.50 44.57 46.80
N SER A 628 20.41 43.59 46.72
CA SER A 628 20.25 42.40 45.86
C SER A 628 19.20 41.38 46.36
N ASP A 629 18.36 41.74 47.33
CA ASP A 629 17.20 40.97 47.79
C ASP A 629 15.96 41.85 48.09
N ASP A 630 15.91 43.05 47.50
CA ASP A 630 14.74 43.96 47.56
C ASP A 630 13.66 43.54 46.54
N THR A 631 12.42 43.40 47.01
CA THR A 631 11.22 43.05 46.20
C THR A 631 10.15 44.15 46.29
N VAL A 632 9.16 44.17 45.39
CA VAL A 632 8.13 45.23 45.28
C VAL A 632 6.71 44.66 45.32
N THR A 633 5.93 45.01 46.34
CA THR A 633 4.47 44.78 46.35
C THR A 633 3.75 45.85 45.53
N TYR A 634 3.01 45.47 44.49
CA TYR A 634 2.00 46.33 43.85
C TYR A 634 0.59 46.06 44.42
N THR A 635 -0.25 47.09 44.45
CA THR A 635 -1.68 46.96 44.79
C THR A 635 -2.51 47.82 43.85
N PRO A 636 -3.39 47.25 43.00
CA PRO A 636 -4.26 48.03 42.13
C PRO A 636 -5.29 48.84 42.95
N ASN A 637 -5.72 49.97 42.40
CA ASN A 637 -6.81 50.76 42.97
C ASN A 637 -8.14 49.99 42.93
N ASP A 638 -9.02 50.22 43.92
CA ASP A 638 -10.37 49.64 43.96
C ASP A 638 -11.12 49.81 42.62
N GLY A 639 -11.41 48.69 41.93
CA GLY A 639 -12.12 48.67 40.64
C GLY A 639 -11.30 49.14 39.43
N PHE A 640 -9.97 49.00 39.46
CA PHE A 640 -9.12 49.13 38.27
C PHE A 640 -9.08 47.83 37.45
N GLU A 641 -9.10 47.98 36.13
CA GLU A 641 -9.15 46.93 35.12
C GLU A 641 -8.31 47.42 33.92
N GLY A 642 -7.49 46.55 33.31
CA GLY A 642 -6.52 46.90 32.26
C GLY A 642 -5.07 47.08 32.75
N THR A 643 -4.21 47.65 31.89
CA THR A 643 -2.74 47.65 32.07
C THR A 643 -2.15 48.90 32.77
N GLU A 644 -1.05 48.72 33.52
CA GLU A 644 -0.25 49.78 34.18
C GLU A 644 1.26 49.47 34.08
N SER A 645 2.13 50.49 34.10
CA SER A 645 3.59 50.30 34.22
C SER A 645 4.32 51.38 35.04
N PHE A 646 5.52 51.08 35.56
CA PHE A 646 6.38 52.02 36.30
C PHE A 646 7.87 51.61 36.32
N ASP A 647 8.76 52.61 36.23
CA ASP A 647 10.22 52.42 36.14
C ASP A 647 10.94 52.28 37.50
N TYR A 648 12.08 51.55 37.52
CA TYR A 648 13.07 51.48 38.60
C TYR A 648 14.51 51.74 38.10
N THR A 649 15.38 52.24 38.97
CA THR A 649 16.78 52.60 38.68
C THR A 649 17.71 52.02 39.74
N VAL A 650 18.81 51.38 39.33
CA VAL A 650 19.92 50.99 40.20
C VAL A 650 21.13 51.92 39.98
N CYS A 651 21.95 52.13 41.01
CA CYS A 651 23.19 52.91 40.92
C CYS A 651 24.29 52.29 41.78
N ASP A 652 25.52 52.33 41.28
CA ASP A 652 26.74 51.96 42.00
C ASP A 652 27.25 53.07 42.94
N THR A 653 28.33 52.78 43.69
CA THR A 653 28.93 53.75 44.63
C THR A 653 29.85 54.79 43.97
N MET A 654 30.23 54.60 42.71
CA MET A 654 31.02 55.53 41.90
C MET A 654 30.13 56.55 41.16
N GLY A 655 28.88 56.20 40.91
CA GLY A 655 27.82 57.03 40.33
C GLY A 655 27.37 56.61 38.93
N ASN A 656 27.70 55.40 38.50
CA ASN A 656 27.14 54.74 37.32
C ASN A 656 25.74 54.24 37.71
N CYS A 657 24.76 54.34 36.81
CA CYS A 657 23.36 54.03 37.10
C CYS A 657 22.65 53.61 35.82
N ASP A 658 21.76 52.63 35.94
CA ASP A 658 20.91 52.18 34.84
C ASP A 658 19.45 51.91 35.27
N THR A 659 18.51 51.73 34.33
CA THR A 659 17.06 51.92 34.56
C THR A 659 16.14 51.09 33.65
N ALA A 660 15.22 50.35 34.28
CA ALA A 660 14.25 49.45 33.66
C ALA A 660 12.79 49.69 34.13
N THR A 661 11.83 48.89 33.62
CA THR A 661 10.37 49.14 33.63
C THR A 661 9.54 47.90 33.99
N ILE A 662 8.53 48.04 34.85
CA ILE A 662 7.62 46.96 35.30
C ILE A 662 6.20 47.13 34.71
N THR A 663 5.52 46.05 34.24
CA THR A 663 4.16 46.08 33.59
C THR A 663 3.11 45.09 34.20
N ILE A 664 1.80 45.45 34.29
CA ILE A 664 0.74 44.73 35.11
C ILE A 664 -0.74 44.71 34.53
N THR A 665 -1.57 43.63 34.62
CA THR A 665 -2.97 43.40 33.97
C THR A 665 -4.12 42.68 34.83
N VAL A 666 -5.46 42.58 34.44
CA VAL A 666 -6.73 42.27 35.28
C VAL A 666 -8.13 41.79 34.59
N GLY A 667 -9.16 41.06 35.22
CA GLY A 667 -10.56 40.60 34.68
C GLY A 667 -11.84 40.17 35.61
N GLU A 668 -13.06 39.66 35.12
CA GLU A 668 -14.39 39.22 35.83
C GLU A 668 -15.49 38.25 35.05
N PRO A 669 -16.44 37.40 35.70
CA PRO A 669 -17.14 36.06 35.28
C PRO A 669 -18.62 35.78 34.64
N VAL A 670 -19.07 34.47 34.42
CA VAL A 670 -20.06 33.72 33.44
C VAL A 670 -21.61 33.42 33.72
N ALA A 671 -22.40 32.80 32.76
CA ALA A 671 -23.86 32.37 32.78
C ALA A 671 -24.37 31.18 31.81
N LEU A 672 -25.65 30.69 31.93
CA LEU A 672 -26.35 29.54 31.21
C LEU A 672 -26.79 29.75 29.72
N ASP A 673 -26.93 28.66 28.91
CA ASP A 673 -27.46 28.65 27.50
C ASP A 673 -28.21 27.34 27.08
N VAL A 674 -29.34 27.40 26.34
CA VAL A 674 -30.22 26.24 25.95
C VAL A 674 -30.73 26.35 24.50
N VAL A 675 -30.64 25.29 23.68
CA VAL A 675 -30.58 25.32 22.20
C VAL A 675 -31.69 24.48 21.49
N ASP A 676 -32.24 24.98 20.38
CA ASP A 676 -33.35 24.34 19.63
C ASP A 676 -32.95 23.03 18.89
N ASP A 677 -33.65 21.92 19.16
CA ASP A 677 -33.46 20.62 18.46
C ASP A 677 -34.26 20.45 17.17
N VAL A 678 -33.79 19.55 16.29
CA VAL A 678 -34.51 19.14 15.07
C VAL A 678 -34.40 17.63 14.81
N VAL A 679 -35.53 16.95 14.62
CA VAL A 679 -35.57 15.52 14.24
C VAL A 679 -36.62 15.24 13.17
N THR A 680 -36.52 14.07 12.52
CA THR A 680 -37.51 13.61 11.52
C THR A 680 -37.89 12.15 11.73
N THR A 681 -39.13 11.77 11.41
CA THR A 681 -39.61 10.37 11.49
C THR A 681 -40.69 10.11 10.44
N PRO A 682 -40.87 8.89 9.89
CA PRO A 682 -42.01 8.56 9.04
C PRO A 682 -43.36 8.68 9.78
N VAL A 683 -44.46 8.81 9.04
CA VAL A 683 -45.82 8.76 9.60
C VAL A 683 -46.03 7.44 10.38
N ASP A 684 -46.70 7.56 11.54
CA ASP A 684 -47.01 6.47 12.48
C ASP A 684 -45.80 5.77 13.15
N THR A 685 -44.57 6.27 12.93
CA THR A 685 -43.33 5.74 13.54
C THR A 685 -42.88 6.57 14.76
N PRO A 686 -42.78 5.98 15.97
CA PRO A 686 -42.16 6.62 17.14
C PRO A 686 -40.67 6.89 16.93
N ILE A 687 -40.14 7.93 17.59
CA ILE A 687 -38.72 8.27 17.63
C ILE A 687 -38.32 8.66 19.05
N ASP A 688 -37.14 8.21 19.49
CA ASP A 688 -36.50 8.64 20.73
C ASP A 688 -35.53 9.80 20.44
N ILE A 689 -35.52 10.81 21.30
CA ILE A 689 -34.81 12.07 21.11
C ILE A 689 -33.99 12.36 22.37
N ALA A 690 -32.69 12.54 22.22
CA ALA A 690 -31.84 13.17 23.23
C ALA A 690 -31.93 14.69 23.03
N ILE A 691 -32.24 15.44 24.09
CA ILE A 691 -32.73 16.83 24.02
C ILE A 691 -31.93 17.79 24.91
N LEU A 692 -30.73 17.39 25.31
CA LEU A 692 -29.81 18.18 26.14
C LEU A 692 -28.35 18.10 25.65
N ASP A 693 -28.04 17.19 24.71
CA ASP A 693 -26.71 16.95 24.16
C ASP A 693 -26.08 18.19 23.47
N ASN A 694 -26.90 19.20 23.16
CA ASN A 694 -26.52 20.48 22.55
C ASN A 694 -26.71 21.70 23.48
N ASP A 695 -27.09 21.49 24.75
CA ASP A 695 -27.27 22.55 25.75
C ASP A 695 -26.01 22.79 26.58
N PHE A 696 -25.76 24.04 27.00
CA PHE A 696 -24.54 24.41 27.71
C PHE A 696 -24.77 25.02 29.10
N GLY A 697 -23.99 24.55 30.08
CA GLY A 697 -24.13 24.94 31.49
C GLY A 697 -25.32 24.29 32.21
N ILE A 698 -25.87 23.18 31.70
CA ILE A 698 -26.99 22.47 32.32
C ILE A 698 -26.59 21.90 33.69
N PRO A 699 -27.28 22.27 34.78
CA PRO A 699 -27.00 21.74 36.11
C PRO A 699 -27.77 20.43 36.36
N SER A 700 -27.08 19.40 36.83
CA SER A 700 -27.67 18.12 37.25
C SER A 700 -28.73 18.26 38.35
N ASP A 701 -28.62 19.27 39.23
CA ASP A 701 -29.63 19.56 40.28
C ASP A 701 -30.81 20.44 39.83
N GLY A 702 -30.93 20.65 38.51
CA GLY A 702 -31.91 21.52 37.87
C GLY A 702 -33.35 20.98 37.80
N THR A 703 -34.17 21.60 36.94
CA THR A 703 -35.50 21.07 36.59
C THR A 703 -35.80 21.20 35.11
N LEU A 704 -36.00 20.07 34.43
CA LEU A 704 -36.52 20.00 33.07
C LEU A 704 -38.06 20.08 33.06
N THR A 705 -38.63 20.87 32.15
CA THR A 705 -40.09 20.94 31.95
C THR A 705 -40.46 21.08 30.48
N LEU A 706 -41.22 20.11 29.96
CA LEU A 706 -41.69 20.09 28.57
C LEU A 706 -43.15 20.55 28.42
N THR A 707 -43.46 21.04 27.23
CA THR A 707 -44.83 21.27 26.75
C THR A 707 -45.41 20.04 26.05
N GLU A 708 -46.74 20.00 25.87
CA GLU A 708 -47.39 18.89 25.16
C GLU A 708 -47.47 19.23 23.66
N PRO A 709 -46.98 18.35 22.76
CA PRO A 709 -47.07 18.58 21.32
C PRO A 709 -48.52 18.67 20.81
N SER A 710 -48.71 19.23 19.61
CA SER A 710 -50.06 19.41 19.05
C SER A 710 -50.56 18.20 18.26
N ASN A 711 -49.65 17.38 17.74
CA ASN A 711 -49.89 16.32 16.79
C ASN A 711 -49.17 15.00 17.11
N GLY A 712 -48.53 14.86 18.27
CA GLY A 712 -48.12 13.56 18.85
C GLY A 712 -48.44 13.43 20.35
N ILE A 713 -47.78 12.47 21.00
CA ILE A 713 -47.66 12.31 22.45
C ILE A 713 -46.18 12.13 22.82
N ILE A 714 -45.80 12.53 24.03
CA ILE A 714 -44.44 12.36 24.56
C ILE A 714 -44.41 11.47 25.80
N ALA A 715 -43.30 10.75 25.95
CA ALA A 715 -42.88 10.11 27.19
C ALA A 715 -41.44 10.51 27.49
N ILE A 716 -41.16 10.92 28.73
CA ILE A 716 -39.79 11.11 29.22
C ILE A 716 -39.31 9.74 29.72
N ASN A 717 -38.11 9.36 29.33
CA ASN A 717 -37.37 8.22 29.86
C ASN A 717 -36.23 8.77 30.72
N ASP A 718 -36.33 8.53 32.03
CA ASP A 718 -35.59 9.26 33.07
C ASP A 718 -34.29 8.57 33.50
N GLY A 719 -33.60 7.85 32.58
CA GLY A 719 -32.37 7.08 32.81
C GLY A 719 -32.43 5.94 33.86
N GLY A 720 -33.41 5.97 34.76
CA GLY A 720 -33.34 5.37 36.09
C GLY A 720 -32.91 6.33 37.22
N THR A 721 -32.77 7.62 36.93
CA THR A 721 -32.08 8.72 37.66
C THR A 721 -33.00 9.93 37.97
N PRO A 722 -34.17 9.80 38.63
CA PRO A 722 -35.25 10.80 38.60
C PRO A 722 -35.04 12.10 39.43
N ASP A 723 -33.83 12.33 39.93
CA ASP A 723 -33.39 13.54 40.63
C ASP A 723 -32.16 14.18 39.92
N ASP A 724 -31.72 13.61 38.78
CA ASP A 724 -30.81 14.20 37.80
C ASP A 724 -31.62 14.49 36.52
N ILE A 725 -31.15 15.39 35.66
CA ILE A 725 -31.80 15.68 34.37
C ILE A 725 -30.86 15.55 33.17
N SER A 726 -29.55 15.38 33.35
CA SER A 726 -28.61 15.38 32.21
C SER A 726 -28.74 14.16 31.30
N ASP A 727 -29.41 13.08 31.73
CA ASP A 727 -29.69 11.87 30.93
C ASP A 727 -31.18 11.66 30.60
N ASP A 728 -32.04 12.68 30.81
CA ASP A 728 -33.46 12.65 30.44
C ASP A 728 -33.65 12.63 28.91
N THR A 729 -34.20 11.54 28.36
CA THR A 729 -34.53 11.41 26.92
C THR A 729 -36.04 11.47 26.67
N VAL A 730 -36.47 11.84 25.45
CA VAL A 730 -37.88 12.02 25.09
C VAL A 730 -38.30 11.16 23.91
N THR A 731 -39.14 10.15 24.16
CA THR A 731 -39.87 9.44 23.10
C THR A 731 -41.00 10.31 22.58
N TYR A 732 -40.98 10.69 21.30
CA TYR A 732 -42.10 11.26 20.58
C TYR A 732 -42.81 10.19 19.74
N THR A 733 -44.13 10.06 19.90
CA THR A 733 -44.98 9.24 19.04
C THR A 733 -45.97 10.14 18.28
N PRO A 734 -45.94 10.21 16.94
CA PRO A 734 -46.94 10.96 16.18
C PRO A 734 -48.35 10.38 16.37
N ASN A 735 -49.39 11.21 16.27
CA ASN A 735 -50.78 10.72 16.23
C ASN A 735 -51.05 10.01 14.89
N ASP A 736 -51.87 8.96 14.93
CA ASP A 736 -52.32 8.19 13.77
C ASP A 736 -52.56 9.07 12.51
N VAL A 737 -51.83 8.79 11.44
CA VAL A 737 -51.91 9.40 10.11
C VAL A 737 -51.57 10.92 10.09
N PHE A 738 -50.67 11.38 10.97
CA PHE A 738 -50.15 12.76 10.95
C PHE A 738 -48.92 12.88 10.04
N GLU A 739 -48.96 13.87 9.14
CA GLU A 739 -47.89 14.24 8.21
C GLU A 739 -47.65 15.76 8.34
N GLY A 740 -46.38 16.16 8.41
CA GLY A 740 -45.94 17.55 8.59
C GLY A 740 -45.20 17.81 9.90
N ILE A 741 -45.00 19.10 10.20
CA ILE A 741 -44.17 19.53 11.34
C ILE A 741 -44.99 19.68 12.62
N ASP A 742 -44.49 19.13 13.73
CA ASP A 742 -44.93 19.39 15.11
C ASP A 742 -43.77 19.94 15.94
N SER A 743 -44.05 20.47 17.14
CA SER A 743 -42.99 21.01 18.01
C SER A 743 -43.29 20.84 19.50
N ILE A 744 -42.21 20.81 20.29
CA ILE A 744 -42.22 20.71 21.76
C ILE A 744 -41.26 21.77 22.32
N ASP A 745 -41.78 22.78 23.02
CA ASP A 745 -40.94 23.69 23.81
C ASP A 745 -40.52 22.97 25.11
N TYR A 746 -39.25 23.04 25.50
CA TYR A 746 -38.74 22.60 26.81
C TYR A 746 -37.93 23.70 27.52
N THR A 747 -37.98 23.69 28.85
CA THR A 747 -37.33 24.70 29.71
C THR A 747 -36.50 24.00 30.78
N VAL A 748 -35.23 24.35 30.87
CA VAL A 748 -34.32 23.97 31.96
C VAL A 748 -34.15 25.15 32.93
N CYS A 749 -34.00 24.85 34.22
CA CYS A 749 -33.75 25.85 35.27
C CYS A 749 -32.69 25.35 36.25
N ASP A 750 -31.80 26.24 36.69
CA ASP A 750 -30.86 25.99 37.79
C ASP A 750 -31.55 26.07 39.19
N SER A 751 -30.85 25.59 40.21
CA SER A 751 -31.31 25.64 41.61
C SER A 751 -31.33 27.05 42.23
N LEU A 752 -30.74 28.05 41.56
CA LEU A 752 -30.82 29.47 41.91
C LEU A 752 -32.07 30.17 41.32
N GLY A 753 -32.71 29.56 40.33
CA GLY A 753 -33.90 30.00 39.62
C GLY A 753 -33.64 30.84 38.36
N ASN A 754 -32.45 30.74 37.76
CA ASN A 754 -32.22 31.12 36.36
C ASN A 754 -32.74 29.99 35.46
N CYS A 755 -33.28 30.31 34.29
CA CYS A 755 -33.85 29.34 33.37
C CYS A 755 -33.69 29.82 31.94
N ASP A 756 -33.48 28.89 31.02
CA ASP A 756 -33.58 29.13 29.58
C ASP A 756 -34.46 28.09 28.87
N THR A 757 -34.75 28.25 27.59
CA THR A 757 -35.85 27.54 26.90
C THR A 757 -35.65 27.41 25.41
N ALA A 758 -35.70 26.17 24.93
CA ALA A 758 -35.56 25.77 23.54
C ALA A 758 -36.79 24.99 23.01
N THR A 759 -36.73 24.61 21.74
CA THR A 759 -37.83 24.06 20.95
C THR A 759 -37.37 22.89 20.08
N ILE A 760 -37.85 21.69 20.40
CA ILE A 760 -37.71 20.52 19.53
C ILE A 760 -38.66 20.68 18.33
N THR A 761 -38.14 20.60 17.12
CA THR A 761 -38.90 20.63 15.87
C THR A 761 -38.91 19.26 15.20
N ILE A 762 -40.07 18.59 15.17
CA ILE A 762 -40.23 17.24 14.60
C ILE A 762 -40.89 17.33 13.23
N THR A 763 -40.24 16.83 12.17
CA THR A 763 -40.85 16.69 10.84
C THR A 763 -41.31 15.26 10.60
N VAL A 764 -42.62 15.05 10.45
CA VAL A 764 -43.21 13.73 10.15
C VAL A 764 -43.44 13.57 8.65
N GLY A 765 -42.78 12.60 8.03
CA GLY A 765 -42.68 12.41 6.57
C GLY A 765 -43.77 11.54 5.93
N GLU A 766 -43.70 11.42 4.59
CA GLU A 766 -44.51 10.45 3.82
C GLU A 766 -44.11 8.99 4.18
N PRO A 767 -45.02 8.00 4.05
CA PRO A 767 -44.71 6.60 4.35
C PRO A 767 -43.74 6.00 3.33
N VAL A 768 -42.92 5.04 3.78
CA VAL A 768 -42.07 4.21 2.90
C VAL A 768 -42.98 3.46 1.92
N ALA A 769 -42.60 3.46 0.63
CA ALA A 769 -43.32 2.73 -0.41
C ALA A 769 -42.76 1.31 -0.57
N LEU A 770 -43.65 0.36 -0.82
CA LEU A 770 -43.29 -0.97 -1.34
C LEU A 770 -42.70 -0.83 -2.76
N ASP A 771 -41.57 -1.47 -2.99
CA ASP A 771 -40.92 -1.60 -4.31
C ASP A 771 -40.50 -3.08 -4.46
N VAL A 772 -41.11 -3.78 -5.41
CA VAL A 772 -41.02 -5.24 -5.56
C VAL A 772 -40.44 -5.60 -6.93
N ILE A 773 -39.40 -6.44 -7.00
CA ILE A 773 -38.48 -6.54 -8.15
C ILE A 773 -38.55 -7.92 -8.88
N ASP A 774 -38.40 -7.91 -10.21
CA ASP A 774 -38.49 -9.12 -11.05
C ASP A 774 -37.30 -10.09 -10.82
N ASP A 775 -37.58 -11.36 -10.53
CA ASP A 775 -36.58 -12.41 -10.32
C ASP A 775 -36.30 -13.26 -11.58
N VAL A 776 -35.11 -13.86 -11.65
CA VAL A 776 -34.74 -14.81 -12.72
C VAL A 776 -34.05 -16.03 -12.13
N VAL A 777 -34.54 -17.24 -12.46
CA VAL A 777 -33.94 -18.52 -12.04
C VAL A 777 -33.95 -19.54 -13.17
N THR A 778 -33.10 -20.56 -13.07
CA THR A 778 -33.06 -21.70 -13.99
C THR A 778 -33.13 -23.02 -13.21
N THR A 779 -33.66 -24.07 -13.83
CA THR A 779 -33.68 -25.41 -13.24
C THR A 779 -33.73 -26.49 -14.34
N GLN A 780 -33.53 -27.75 -13.99
CA GLN A 780 -33.61 -28.86 -14.95
C GLN A 780 -35.03 -29.44 -15.04
N ILE A 781 -35.31 -30.15 -16.13
CA ILE A 781 -36.55 -30.91 -16.30
C ILE A 781 -36.83 -31.82 -15.09
N ASP A 782 -38.08 -31.81 -14.61
CA ASP A 782 -38.58 -32.55 -13.45
C ASP A 782 -37.93 -32.20 -12.08
N THR A 783 -37.07 -31.18 -12.01
CA THR A 783 -36.36 -30.77 -10.78
C THR A 783 -37.02 -29.57 -10.11
N PRO A 784 -37.42 -29.63 -8.82
CA PRO A 784 -37.86 -28.46 -8.06
C PRO A 784 -36.72 -27.48 -7.77
N ILE A 785 -37.05 -26.21 -7.60
CA ILE A 785 -36.12 -25.16 -7.16
C ILE A 785 -36.81 -24.27 -6.11
N ASP A 786 -36.08 -23.90 -5.07
CA ASP A 786 -36.47 -22.89 -4.09
C ASP A 786 -35.88 -21.53 -4.50
N VAL A 787 -36.68 -20.47 -4.38
CA VAL A 787 -36.34 -19.11 -4.81
C VAL A 787 -36.57 -18.16 -3.63
N ALA A 788 -35.54 -17.40 -3.26
CA ALA A 788 -35.66 -16.28 -2.33
C ALA A 788 -36.10 -15.04 -3.13
N ILE A 789 -37.37 -14.66 -2.98
CA ILE A 789 -38.07 -13.68 -3.83
C ILE A 789 -38.27 -12.32 -3.14
N LEU A 790 -37.58 -12.08 -2.02
CA LEU A 790 -37.70 -10.86 -1.22
C LEU A 790 -36.32 -10.23 -0.93
N ASP A 791 -35.22 -10.93 -1.23
CA ASP A 791 -33.86 -10.48 -0.92
C ASP A 791 -33.45 -9.24 -1.75
N ASN A 792 -34.13 -9.03 -2.88
CA ASN A 792 -34.00 -7.89 -3.79
C ASN A 792 -35.14 -6.85 -3.64
N ASP A 793 -36.09 -7.05 -2.72
CA ASP A 793 -37.25 -6.18 -2.53
C ASP A 793 -36.99 -5.09 -1.47
N PHE A 794 -37.65 -3.93 -1.60
CA PHE A 794 -37.54 -2.82 -0.64
C PHE A 794 -38.87 -2.40 -0.01
N GLY A 795 -38.81 -2.00 1.25
CA GLY A 795 -39.98 -1.50 2.00
C GLY A 795 -40.97 -2.59 2.44
N ILE A 796 -40.55 -3.86 2.46
CA ILE A 796 -41.38 -5.01 2.85
C ILE A 796 -41.75 -4.95 4.36
N PRO A 797 -43.04 -4.84 4.72
CA PRO A 797 -43.46 -4.86 6.12
C PRO A 797 -43.64 -6.29 6.61
N SER A 798 -43.19 -6.58 7.82
CA SER A 798 -43.42 -7.87 8.47
C SER A 798 -44.92 -8.21 8.58
N ASP A 799 -45.80 -7.23 8.84
CA ASP A 799 -47.25 -7.46 8.98
C ASP A 799 -48.07 -7.48 7.66
N GLY A 800 -47.38 -7.62 6.52
CA GLY A 800 -47.95 -7.62 5.18
C GLY A 800 -48.63 -8.91 4.73
N THR A 801 -48.88 -9.03 3.42
CA THR A 801 -49.34 -10.28 2.78
C THR A 801 -48.66 -10.54 1.44
N LEU A 802 -48.01 -11.70 1.31
CA LEU A 802 -47.50 -12.24 0.04
C LEU A 802 -48.59 -13.06 -0.69
N THR A 803 -48.74 -12.86 -2.00
CA THR A 803 -49.65 -13.67 -2.84
C THR A 803 -49.06 -14.00 -4.21
N LEU A 804 -49.18 -15.26 -4.63
CA LEU A 804 -48.64 -15.76 -5.90
C LEU A 804 -49.74 -16.03 -6.94
N THR A 805 -49.38 -15.91 -8.21
CA THR A 805 -50.14 -16.49 -9.32
C THR A 805 -49.78 -17.97 -9.56
N GLU A 806 -50.60 -18.68 -10.33
CA GLU A 806 -50.35 -20.10 -10.64
C GLU A 806 -49.57 -20.18 -11.96
N PRO A 807 -48.36 -20.79 -11.98
CA PRO A 807 -47.57 -20.97 -13.20
C PRO A 807 -48.31 -21.78 -14.28
N SER A 808 -47.87 -21.64 -15.54
CA SER A 808 -48.53 -22.35 -16.65
C SER A 808 -48.03 -23.79 -16.83
N ASN A 809 -46.79 -24.06 -16.40
CA ASN A 809 -46.05 -25.27 -16.66
C ASN A 809 -45.37 -25.87 -15.41
N GLY A 810 -45.66 -25.39 -14.21
CA GLY A 810 -45.34 -26.08 -12.95
C GLY A 810 -46.42 -25.95 -11.86
N ILE A 811 -46.00 -26.12 -10.60
CA ILE A 811 -46.74 -25.87 -9.36
C ILE A 811 -45.85 -25.00 -8.47
N VAL A 812 -46.45 -24.06 -7.74
CA VAL A 812 -45.74 -23.17 -6.81
C VAL A 812 -46.27 -23.29 -5.39
N THR A 813 -45.40 -23.19 -4.39
CA THR A 813 -45.76 -23.11 -2.96
C THR A 813 -44.88 -22.12 -2.22
N ILE A 814 -45.48 -21.30 -1.35
CA ILE A 814 -44.74 -20.50 -0.36
C ILE A 814 -44.23 -21.42 0.74
N ASN A 815 -42.97 -21.24 1.12
CA ASN A 815 -42.35 -21.79 2.32
C ASN A 815 -42.26 -20.66 3.36
N ASP A 816 -42.97 -20.84 4.47
CA ASP A 816 -43.25 -19.78 5.45
C ASP A 816 -42.27 -19.74 6.63
N SER A 817 -41.07 -20.34 6.48
CA SER A 817 -39.96 -20.41 7.46
C SER A 817 -40.30 -20.81 8.93
N GLY A 818 -41.55 -21.12 9.23
CA GLY A 818 -42.09 -21.27 10.59
C GLY A 818 -42.77 -20.02 11.19
N THR A 819 -42.95 -18.95 10.42
CA THR A 819 -43.30 -17.56 10.79
C THR A 819 -44.60 -17.04 10.14
N PRO A 820 -45.78 -17.71 10.20
CA PRO A 820 -46.92 -17.44 9.30
C PRO A 820 -47.71 -16.12 9.50
N ASP A 821 -47.22 -15.22 10.37
CA ASP A 821 -47.74 -13.86 10.62
C ASP A 821 -46.64 -12.79 10.35
N ASP A 822 -45.49 -13.19 9.80
CA ASP A 822 -44.37 -12.36 9.31
C ASP A 822 -44.05 -12.80 7.87
N ILE A 823 -43.93 -11.88 6.91
CA ILE A 823 -43.61 -12.23 5.52
C ILE A 823 -42.15 -11.94 5.14
N SER A 824 -41.35 -11.37 6.05
CA SER A 824 -39.99 -10.92 5.71
C SER A 824 -38.99 -12.06 5.47
N ASP A 825 -39.33 -13.30 5.82
CA ASP A 825 -38.54 -14.51 5.60
C ASP A 825 -39.27 -15.60 4.78
N ASP A 826 -40.32 -15.22 4.03
CA ASP A 826 -41.06 -16.10 3.10
C ASP A 826 -40.24 -16.38 1.82
N SER A 827 -40.20 -17.63 1.38
CA SER A 827 -39.56 -18.06 0.11
C SER A 827 -40.50 -18.89 -0.76
N VAL A 828 -40.13 -19.15 -2.02
CA VAL A 828 -41.01 -19.79 -3.02
C VAL A 828 -40.39 -21.02 -3.67
N THR A 829 -40.98 -22.20 -3.43
CA THR A 829 -40.67 -23.42 -4.18
C THR A 829 -41.45 -23.48 -5.48
N TYR A 830 -40.74 -23.59 -6.62
CA TYR A 830 -41.31 -23.96 -7.91
C TYR A 830 -41.00 -25.42 -8.26
N THR A 831 -41.99 -26.15 -8.78
CA THR A 831 -41.81 -27.52 -9.29
C THR A 831 -42.34 -27.60 -10.73
N PRO A 832 -41.50 -27.87 -11.74
CA PRO A 832 -41.94 -28.12 -13.12
C PRO A 832 -42.96 -29.27 -13.21
N ASN A 833 -43.84 -29.25 -14.22
CA ASN A 833 -44.67 -30.40 -14.56
C ASN A 833 -43.82 -31.50 -15.23
N ASP A 834 -44.15 -32.77 -14.95
CA ASP A 834 -43.58 -33.98 -15.58
C ASP A 834 -43.28 -33.78 -17.10
N GLY A 835 -42.01 -33.69 -17.45
CA GLY A 835 -41.49 -33.57 -18.82
C GLY A 835 -41.60 -32.17 -19.46
N PHE A 836 -41.54 -31.10 -18.67
CA PHE A 836 -41.53 -29.72 -19.18
C PHE A 836 -40.12 -29.16 -19.45
N GLU A 837 -39.98 -28.47 -20.58
CA GLU A 837 -38.76 -27.83 -21.08
C GLU A 837 -39.15 -26.47 -21.68
N GLY A 838 -38.31 -25.45 -21.47
CA GLY A 838 -38.56 -24.06 -21.84
C GLY A 838 -38.93 -23.17 -20.64
N SER A 839 -39.40 -21.95 -20.89
CA SER A 839 -39.67 -20.97 -19.84
C SER A 839 -41.10 -20.97 -19.29
N ASP A 840 -41.22 -20.69 -18.00
CA ASP A 840 -42.46 -20.42 -17.27
C ASP A 840 -42.32 -19.12 -16.44
N SER A 841 -43.42 -18.58 -15.91
CA SER A 841 -43.36 -17.38 -15.08
C SER A 841 -44.41 -17.39 -13.97
N ILE A 842 -44.11 -16.67 -12.88
CA ILE A 842 -44.95 -16.53 -11.69
C ILE A 842 -44.96 -15.07 -11.28
N ASP A 843 -46.08 -14.38 -11.49
CA ASP A 843 -46.28 -13.04 -10.90
C ASP A 843 -46.53 -13.21 -9.39
N TYR A 844 -45.86 -12.42 -8.55
CA TYR A 844 -46.10 -12.31 -7.10
C TYR A 844 -46.41 -10.88 -6.67
N THR A 845 -47.24 -10.73 -5.65
CA THR A 845 -47.73 -9.43 -5.14
C THR A 845 -47.56 -9.41 -3.63
N VAL A 846 -46.78 -8.44 -3.13
CA VAL A 846 -46.71 -8.07 -1.70
C VAL A 846 -47.65 -6.90 -1.45
N CYS A 847 -48.35 -6.93 -0.30
CA CYS A 847 -49.16 -5.81 0.18
C CYS A 847 -48.83 -5.48 1.64
N ASP A 848 -48.93 -4.21 2.02
CA ASP A 848 -48.89 -3.77 3.41
C ASP A 848 -50.24 -4.02 4.13
N SER A 849 -50.26 -3.80 5.44
CA SER A 849 -51.46 -3.91 6.27
C SER A 849 -52.55 -2.84 5.98
N MET A 850 -52.31 -1.95 5.00
CA MET A 850 -53.22 -0.89 4.54
C MET A 850 -53.80 -1.13 3.13
N ASP A 851 -53.57 -2.30 2.51
CA ASP A 851 -53.91 -2.66 1.12
C ASP A 851 -53.14 -1.83 0.04
N ASN A 852 -51.99 -1.23 0.35
CA ASN A 852 -51.04 -0.78 -0.67
C ASN A 852 -50.23 -2.00 -1.13
N CYS A 853 -50.03 -2.19 -2.43
CA CYS A 853 -49.37 -3.37 -2.97
C CYS A 853 -48.50 -3.03 -4.17
N ASP A 854 -47.41 -3.77 -4.34
CA ASP A 854 -46.63 -3.81 -5.58
C ASP A 854 -46.45 -5.26 -6.10
N THR A 855 -45.91 -5.45 -7.30
CA THR A 855 -45.97 -6.74 -8.01
C THR A 855 -44.86 -6.93 -9.02
N ALA A 856 -44.13 -8.04 -8.88
CA ALA A 856 -43.09 -8.47 -9.80
C ALA A 856 -43.30 -9.92 -10.31
N THR A 857 -42.33 -10.39 -11.09
CA THR A 857 -42.40 -11.60 -11.91
C THR A 857 -41.15 -12.45 -11.75
N ILE A 858 -41.32 -13.67 -11.22
CA ILE A 858 -40.29 -14.71 -11.30
C ILE A 858 -40.28 -15.28 -12.72
N THR A 859 -39.14 -15.21 -13.40
CA THR A 859 -38.91 -15.83 -14.71
C THR A 859 -38.10 -17.11 -14.54
N ILE A 860 -38.68 -18.26 -14.87
CA ILE A 860 -38.03 -19.57 -14.74
C ILE A 860 -37.69 -20.14 -16.11
N THR A 861 -36.46 -20.61 -16.31
CA THR A 861 -36.07 -21.39 -17.52
C THR A 861 -35.76 -22.84 -17.15
N VAL A 862 -36.42 -23.80 -17.83
CA VAL A 862 -36.26 -25.25 -17.58
C VAL A 862 -35.51 -25.93 -18.73
N GLY A 863 -34.34 -26.51 -18.45
CA GLY A 863 -33.42 -27.11 -19.45
C GLY A 863 -33.41 -28.65 -19.53
N GLU A 864 -32.68 -29.19 -20.52
CA GLU A 864 -32.32 -30.62 -20.57
C GLU A 864 -31.31 -30.98 -19.45
N PRO A 865 -31.27 -32.24 -18.98
CA PRO A 865 -30.30 -32.65 -17.97
C PRO A 865 -28.88 -32.67 -18.53
N VAL A 866 -27.92 -32.25 -17.71
CA VAL A 866 -26.48 -32.28 -18.01
C VAL A 866 -26.02 -33.74 -18.12
N ALA A 867 -25.08 -34.02 -19.02
CA ALA A 867 -24.42 -35.33 -19.09
C ALA A 867 -23.27 -35.39 -18.08
N LEU A 868 -23.06 -36.54 -17.44
CA LEU A 868 -21.82 -36.82 -16.71
C LEU A 868 -20.64 -36.70 -17.66
N ASP A 869 -19.65 -35.90 -17.27
CA ASP A 869 -18.36 -35.72 -17.93
C ASP A 869 -17.30 -35.76 -16.83
N VAL A 870 -16.58 -36.88 -16.73
CA VAL A 870 -15.66 -37.19 -15.62
C VAL A 870 -14.23 -37.12 -16.14
N ILE A 871 -13.39 -36.26 -15.55
CA ILE A 871 -12.10 -35.80 -16.09
C ILE A 871 -10.91 -36.42 -15.33
N ASN A 872 -9.76 -36.58 -15.99
CA ASN A 872 -8.60 -37.20 -15.34
C ASN A 872 -7.90 -36.21 -14.40
N ASP A 873 -7.62 -36.66 -13.18
CA ASP A 873 -6.83 -35.90 -12.21
C ASP A 873 -5.33 -36.20 -12.32
N VAL A 874 -4.51 -35.22 -11.96
CA VAL A 874 -3.08 -35.37 -11.76
C VAL A 874 -2.72 -34.78 -10.41
N VAL A 875 -1.90 -35.48 -9.62
CA VAL A 875 -1.45 -35.01 -8.31
C VAL A 875 -0.04 -35.53 -7.98
N THR A 876 0.71 -34.76 -7.19
CA THR A 876 2.01 -35.14 -6.65
C THR A 876 1.91 -35.38 -5.14
N THR A 877 2.76 -36.23 -4.57
CA THR A 877 2.89 -36.36 -3.11
C THR A 877 4.28 -36.88 -2.73
N PRO A 878 4.88 -36.49 -1.60
CA PRO A 878 6.17 -37.04 -1.17
C PRO A 878 6.10 -38.54 -0.83
N ILE A 879 7.26 -39.20 -0.82
CA ILE A 879 7.39 -40.59 -0.37
C ILE A 879 6.85 -40.79 1.06
N ASP A 880 6.09 -41.87 1.26
CA ASP A 880 5.42 -42.25 2.51
C ASP A 880 4.34 -41.27 3.05
N THR A 881 4.04 -40.18 2.34
CA THR A 881 3.00 -39.19 2.70
C THR A 881 1.62 -39.56 2.10
N PRO A 882 0.54 -39.64 2.88
CA PRO A 882 -0.82 -39.71 2.37
C PRO A 882 -1.29 -38.37 1.80
N ILE A 883 -2.18 -38.39 0.80
CA ILE A 883 -2.80 -37.20 0.22
C ILE A 883 -4.30 -37.41 0.03
N ASP A 884 -5.10 -36.40 0.35
CA ASP A 884 -6.54 -36.34 0.03
C ASP A 884 -6.72 -35.57 -1.29
N ILE A 885 -7.51 -36.13 -2.21
CA ILE A 885 -7.62 -35.66 -3.59
C ILE A 885 -9.07 -35.27 -3.87
N ALA A 886 -9.30 -34.04 -4.33
CA ALA A 886 -10.63 -33.49 -4.68
C ALA A 886 -11.00 -33.85 -6.13
N ILE A 887 -11.31 -35.13 -6.34
CA ILE A 887 -11.52 -35.78 -7.65
C ILE A 887 -12.83 -35.41 -8.37
N LEU A 888 -13.51 -34.34 -7.96
CA LEU A 888 -14.80 -33.90 -8.53
C LEU A 888 -14.81 -32.42 -8.90
N ASP A 889 -13.75 -31.66 -8.59
CA ASP A 889 -13.72 -30.21 -8.77
C ASP A 889 -13.58 -29.82 -10.26
N ASN A 890 -12.94 -30.68 -11.05
CA ASN A 890 -12.83 -30.62 -12.50
C ASN A 890 -13.97 -31.36 -13.25
N ASP A 891 -14.83 -32.09 -12.54
CA ASP A 891 -15.89 -32.90 -13.13
C ASP A 891 -17.16 -32.08 -13.43
N PHE A 892 -17.84 -32.39 -14.54
CA PHE A 892 -19.08 -31.71 -14.92
C PHE A 892 -20.31 -32.63 -14.88
N GLY A 893 -21.43 -32.07 -14.41
CA GLY A 893 -22.73 -32.77 -14.39
C GLY A 893 -22.91 -33.79 -13.27
N ILE A 894 -22.06 -33.78 -12.24
CA ILE A 894 -22.12 -34.71 -11.10
C ILE A 894 -23.41 -34.53 -10.29
N PRO A 895 -24.22 -35.59 -10.09
CA PRO A 895 -25.40 -35.55 -9.25
C PRO A 895 -25.05 -35.87 -7.80
N SER A 896 -25.59 -35.09 -6.86
CA SER A 896 -25.48 -35.40 -5.42
C SER A 896 -25.99 -36.81 -5.07
N ASP A 897 -27.09 -37.28 -5.68
CA ASP A 897 -27.66 -38.62 -5.42
C ASP A 897 -26.97 -39.79 -6.16
N GLY A 898 -25.73 -39.58 -6.63
CA GLY A 898 -24.94 -40.53 -7.41
C GLY A 898 -24.26 -41.65 -6.61
N THR A 899 -23.33 -42.36 -7.26
CA THR A 899 -22.42 -43.30 -6.59
C THR A 899 -21.00 -43.23 -7.16
N LEU A 900 -20.02 -43.04 -6.29
CA LEU A 900 -18.59 -43.13 -6.58
C LEU A 900 -18.04 -44.56 -6.39
N ILE A 901 -17.16 -45.01 -7.30
CA ILE A 901 -16.53 -46.34 -7.26
C ILE A 901 -15.05 -46.25 -7.66
N LEU A 902 -14.15 -46.60 -6.74
CA LEU A 902 -12.70 -46.66 -6.99
C LEU A 902 -12.22 -48.05 -7.44
N THR A 903 -11.13 -48.06 -8.19
CA THR A 903 -10.23 -49.21 -8.32
C THR A 903 -9.14 -49.20 -7.23
N GLU A 904 -8.36 -50.29 -7.14
CA GLU A 904 -7.28 -50.38 -6.14
C GLU A 904 -5.93 -50.10 -6.84
N PRO A 905 -5.16 -49.10 -6.38
CA PRO A 905 -3.87 -48.74 -6.97
C PRO A 905 -2.82 -49.86 -6.87
N SER A 906 -1.73 -49.75 -7.63
CA SER A 906 -0.70 -50.81 -7.70
C SER A 906 0.39 -50.68 -6.64
N ASN A 907 0.67 -49.46 -6.21
CA ASN A 907 1.76 -49.07 -5.32
C ASN A 907 1.31 -48.23 -4.11
N GLY A 908 0.01 -48.07 -3.86
CA GLY A 908 -0.54 -47.58 -2.59
C GLY A 908 -1.84 -48.27 -2.15
N THR A 909 -2.66 -47.57 -1.38
CA THR A 909 -4.07 -47.87 -1.10
C THR A 909 -4.91 -46.61 -1.29
N ALA A 910 -6.14 -46.75 -1.80
CA ALA A 910 -7.09 -45.64 -1.96
C ALA A 910 -8.34 -45.88 -1.10
N ALA A 911 -8.92 -44.82 -0.56
CA ALA A 911 -10.18 -44.84 0.17
C ALA A 911 -11.01 -43.58 -0.15
N ILE A 912 -12.33 -43.74 -0.27
CA ILE A 912 -13.25 -42.61 -0.33
C ILE A 912 -13.42 -42.06 1.10
N ASN A 913 -13.27 -40.75 1.26
CA ASN A 913 -13.64 -39.99 2.44
C ASN A 913 -14.98 -39.29 2.15
N ASP A 914 -16.01 -39.60 2.93
CA ASP A 914 -17.41 -39.34 2.57
C ASP A 914 -18.00 -38.07 3.19
N GLY A 915 -17.19 -37.05 3.51
CA GLY A 915 -17.60 -35.76 4.13
C GLY A 915 -18.34 -35.84 5.49
N GLY A 916 -18.78 -37.02 5.91
CA GLY A 916 -19.88 -37.20 6.86
C GLY A 916 -21.29 -37.25 6.22
N THR A 917 -21.38 -37.32 4.89
CA THR A 917 -22.55 -37.15 3.99
C THR A 917 -22.84 -38.41 3.12
N PRO A 918 -23.01 -39.65 3.65
CA PRO A 918 -22.92 -40.90 2.86
C PRO A 918 -24.05 -41.22 1.86
N ASP A 919 -24.96 -40.27 1.62
CA ASP A 919 -26.04 -40.31 0.62
C ASP A 919 -25.94 -39.10 -0.35
N ASP A 920 -24.86 -38.31 -0.29
CA ASP A 920 -24.45 -37.23 -1.19
C ASP A 920 -23.00 -37.54 -1.63
N ILE A 921 -22.64 -37.30 -2.90
CA ILE A 921 -21.26 -37.50 -3.39
C ILE A 921 -20.57 -36.20 -3.77
N SER A 922 -21.23 -35.03 -3.69
CA SER A 922 -20.63 -33.78 -4.17
C SER A 922 -19.44 -33.29 -3.33
N ASP A 923 -19.24 -33.85 -2.13
CA ASP A 923 -18.11 -33.60 -1.23
C ASP A 923 -17.25 -34.86 -0.94
N ASP A 924 -17.40 -35.93 -1.74
CA ASP A 924 -16.57 -37.15 -1.65
C ASP A 924 -15.14 -36.84 -2.15
N THR A 925 -14.12 -37.10 -1.32
CA THR A 925 -12.69 -37.02 -1.72
C THR A 925 -12.01 -38.39 -1.67
N VAL A 926 -10.83 -38.51 -2.29
CA VAL A 926 -10.05 -39.77 -2.30
C VAL A 926 -8.74 -39.62 -1.52
N THR A 927 -8.66 -40.29 -0.37
CA THR A 927 -7.39 -40.49 0.34
C THR A 927 -6.55 -41.54 -0.38
N TYR A 928 -5.43 -41.14 -0.97
CA TYR A 928 -4.36 -42.04 -1.40
C TYR A 928 -3.29 -42.16 -0.30
N THR A 929 -2.75 -43.36 -0.13
CA THR A 929 -1.59 -43.61 0.74
C THR A 929 -0.58 -44.48 0.00
N PRO A 930 0.63 -44.01 -0.32
CA PRO A 930 1.66 -44.83 -0.95
C PRO A 930 2.11 -46.00 -0.05
N ASN A 931 2.66 -47.06 -0.65
CA ASN A 931 3.31 -48.14 0.12
C ASN A 931 4.66 -47.67 0.67
N ASP A 932 5.03 -48.15 1.86
CA ASP A 932 6.35 -47.96 2.49
C ASP A 932 7.51 -47.95 1.47
N VAL A 933 8.17 -46.79 1.33
CA VAL A 933 9.33 -46.51 0.48
C VAL A 933 9.07 -46.69 -1.03
N PHE A 934 7.92 -46.21 -1.51
CA PHE A 934 7.59 -46.13 -2.95
C PHE A 934 7.87 -44.74 -3.54
N GLU A 935 8.47 -44.72 -4.72
CA GLU A 935 8.88 -43.54 -5.49
C GLU A 935 8.49 -43.78 -6.96
N GLY A 936 7.95 -42.76 -7.64
CA GLY A 936 7.44 -42.81 -9.01
C GLY A 936 5.91 -42.85 -9.11
N ILE A 937 5.42 -43.16 -10.31
CA ILE A 937 4.00 -42.99 -10.67
C ILE A 937 3.13 -44.20 -10.30
N ASP A 938 1.95 -43.94 -9.73
CA ASP A 938 0.83 -44.88 -9.54
C ASP A 938 -0.47 -44.30 -10.11
N SER A 939 -1.54 -45.10 -10.20
CA SER A 939 -2.83 -44.62 -10.73
C SER A 939 -4.06 -45.28 -10.10
N ILE A 940 -5.19 -44.55 -10.11
CA ILE A 940 -6.50 -45.01 -9.61
C ILE A 940 -7.57 -44.64 -10.65
N ASP A 941 -8.21 -45.63 -11.28
CA ASP A 941 -9.43 -45.38 -12.05
C ASP A 941 -10.60 -45.15 -11.06
N TYR A 942 -11.42 -44.11 -11.28
CA TYR A 942 -12.69 -43.88 -10.55
C TYR A 942 -13.89 -43.76 -11.51
N THR A 943 -15.06 -44.17 -11.04
CA THR A 943 -16.31 -44.17 -11.82
C THR A 943 -17.40 -43.48 -11.02
N VAL A 944 -18.00 -42.43 -11.57
CA VAL A 944 -19.24 -41.82 -11.06
C VAL A 944 -20.43 -42.35 -11.84
N CYS A 945 -21.54 -42.63 -11.15
CA CYS A 945 -22.82 -42.99 -11.76
C CYS A 945 -23.98 -42.16 -11.20
N ASP A 946 -24.96 -41.83 -12.05
CA ASP A 946 -26.22 -41.23 -11.63
C ASP A 946 -27.21 -42.28 -11.05
N SER A 947 -28.29 -41.80 -10.44
CA SER A 947 -29.38 -42.63 -9.91
C SER A 947 -30.18 -43.42 -10.96
N MET A 948 -29.80 -43.34 -12.24
CA MET A 948 -30.38 -44.05 -13.40
C MET A 948 -29.45 -45.10 -14.03
N ASP A 949 -28.30 -45.40 -13.42
CA ASP A 949 -27.22 -46.27 -13.95
C ASP A 949 -26.53 -45.73 -15.23
N ASN A 950 -26.55 -44.41 -15.50
CA ASN A 950 -25.60 -43.78 -16.43
C ASN A 950 -24.30 -43.51 -15.67
N CYS A 951 -23.15 -43.81 -16.25
CA CYS A 951 -21.85 -43.66 -15.57
C CYS A 951 -20.79 -43.18 -16.55
N ASP A 952 -19.80 -42.45 -16.02
CA ASP A 952 -18.56 -42.11 -16.70
C ASP A 952 -17.34 -42.42 -15.83
N THR A 953 -16.11 -42.33 -16.36
CA THR A 953 -14.90 -42.88 -15.69
C THR A 953 -13.62 -42.19 -16.13
N ALA A 954 -12.86 -41.69 -15.15
CA ALA A 954 -11.53 -41.13 -15.35
C ALA A 954 -10.46 -41.80 -14.47
N THR A 955 -9.24 -41.27 -14.55
CA THR A 955 -8.03 -41.81 -13.94
C THR A 955 -7.30 -40.72 -13.17
N ILE A 956 -7.08 -40.95 -11.87
CA ILE A 956 -6.13 -40.20 -11.06
C ILE A 956 -4.73 -40.69 -11.38
N THR A 957 -3.83 -39.79 -11.76
CA THR A 957 -2.38 -40.06 -11.92
C THR A 957 -1.63 -39.47 -10.74
N ILE A 958 -0.96 -40.31 -9.94
CA ILE A 958 -0.24 -39.89 -8.73
C ILE A 958 1.26 -40.04 -8.96
N THR A 959 2.02 -38.95 -8.88
CA THR A 959 3.49 -38.96 -8.91
C THR A 959 4.05 -38.88 -7.48
N VAL A 960 4.73 -39.94 -7.03
CA VAL A 960 5.33 -39.98 -5.69
C VAL A 960 6.80 -39.55 -5.74
N GLY A 961 7.13 -38.41 -5.15
CA GLY A 961 8.42 -37.73 -5.24
C GLY A 961 9.46 -38.07 -4.17
N GLU A 962 10.59 -37.36 -4.19
CA GLU A 962 11.58 -37.38 -3.09
C GLU A 962 10.98 -36.77 -1.80
N PRO A 963 11.51 -37.08 -0.60
CA PRO A 963 11.01 -36.48 0.64
C PRO A 963 11.32 -34.99 0.70
N VAL A 964 10.38 -34.20 1.24
CA VAL A 964 10.60 -32.78 1.57
C VAL A 964 11.78 -32.68 2.53
N ALA A 965 12.70 -31.74 2.29
CA ALA A 965 13.77 -31.43 3.23
C ALA A 965 13.18 -30.64 4.41
N LEU A 966 13.73 -30.87 5.61
CA LEU A 966 13.56 -29.89 6.69
C LEU A 966 14.44 -28.70 6.33
N ASP A 967 13.87 -27.51 6.37
CA ASP A 967 14.59 -26.24 6.30
C ASP A 967 14.10 -25.40 7.49
N VAL A 968 15.01 -25.17 8.44
CA VAL A 968 14.69 -24.59 9.74
C VAL A 968 15.46 -23.28 9.86
N ILE A 969 14.77 -22.15 10.05
CA ILE A 969 15.29 -20.79 9.84
C ILE A 969 15.53 -20.07 11.18
N ASP A 970 16.57 -19.22 11.24
CA ASP A 970 16.92 -18.45 12.45
C ASP A 970 15.81 -17.44 12.78
N ASP A 971 15.40 -17.38 14.06
CA ASP A 971 14.38 -16.45 14.57
C ASP A 971 15.04 -15.22 15.23
N VAL A 972 14.43 -14.05 15.07
CA VAL A 972 14.79 -12.84 15.81
C VAL A 972 13.56 -12.24 16.48
N VAL A 973 13.67 -11.97 17.78
CA VAL A 973 12.62 -11.26 18.55
C VAL A 973 13.23 -10.32 19.58
N THR A 974 12.45 -9.34 20.02
CA THR A 974 12.78 -8.46 21.13
C THR A 974 11.85 -8.70 22.32
N THR A 975 12.31 -8.42 23.53
CA THR A 975 11.45 -8.40 24.73
C THR A 975 12.02 -7.48 25.80
N GLN A 976 11.22 -7.18 26.82
CA GLN A 976 11.62 -6.28 27.90
C GLN A 976 12.25 -7.02 29.07
N ILE A 977 13.07 -6.33 29.87
CA ILE A 977 13.65 -6.89 31.10
C ILE A 977 12.57 -7.55 31.99
N ASP A 978 12.90 -8.69 32.57
CA ASP A 978 12.01 -9.52 33.41
C ASP A 978 10.69 -9.98 32.75
N THR A 979 10.48 -9.72 31.46
CA THR A 979 9.23 -10.00 30.72
C THR A 979 9.35 -11.30 29.91
N PRO A 980 8.45 -12.28 30.07
CA PRO A 980 8.40 -13.45 29.20
C PRO A 980 7.85 -13.10 27.81
N ILE A 981 8.39 -13.75 26.78
CA ILE A 981 7.91 -13.68 25.38
C ILE A 981 7.61 -15.08 24.87
N ASP A 982 6.51 -15.26 24.14
CA ASP A 982 6.20 -16.46 23.37
C ASP A 982 6.63 -16.24 21.92
N VAL A 983 7.45 -17.15 21.38
CA VAL A 983 8.04 -17.06 20.03
C VAL A 983 7.45 -18.15 19.13
N ALA A 984 7.00 -17.77 17.95
CA ALA A 984 6.40 -18.65 16.93
C ALA A 984 7.47 -19.23 15.98
N ILE A 985 8.36 -20.01 16.57
CA ILE A 985 9.61 -20.56 15.98
C ILE A 985 9.44 -21.59 14.84
N LEU A 986 8.30 -21.58 14.16
CA LEU A 986 7.96 -22.50 13.07
C LEU A 986 7.19 -21.80 11.94
N ASP A 987 6.86 -20.51 12.08
CA ASP A 987 6.05 -19.78 11.08
C ASP A 987 6.87 -19.43 9.82
N ASN A 988 8.19 -19.31 9.97
CA ASN A 988 9.20 -19.14 8.90
C ASN A 988 9.86 -20.46 8.45
N ASP A 989 9.49 -21.60 9.04
CA ASP A 989 10.11 -22.90 8.77
C ASP A 989 9.43 -23.66 7.62
N PHE A 990 10.22 -24.37 6.80
CA PHE A 990 9.69 -25.21 5.71
C PHE A 990 9.87 -26.72 5.93
N GLY A 991 8.88 -27.48 5.46
CA GLY A 991 8.92 -28.95 5.47
C GLY A 991 8.68 -29.62 6.84
N ILE A 992 8.20 -28.87 7.84
CA ILE A 992 8.00 -29.35 9.22
C ILE A 992 6.92 -30.44 9.30
N PRO A 993 7.26 -31.66 9.77
CA PRO A 993 6.29 -32.74 9.92
C PRO A 993 5.58 -32.65 11.27
N SER A 994 4.25 -32.74 11.25
CA SER A 994 3.42 -32.81 12.46
C SER A 994 3.86 -33.91 13.44
N ASP A 995 4.24 -35.10 12.97
CA ASP A 995 4.66 -36.21 13.85
C ASP A 995 6.14 -36.19 14.31
N GLY A 996 6.84 -35.07 14.11
CA GLY A 996 8.25 -34.87 14.41
C GLY A 996 8.63 -34.76 15.90
N THR A 997 9.82 -34.22 16.17
CA THR A 997 10.24 -33.83 17.53
C THR A 997 10.99 -32.51 17.55
N LEU A 998 10.46 -31.53 18.28
CA LEU A 998 11.14 -30.29 18.65
C LEU A 998 12.03 -30.49 19.90
N THR A 999 13.24 -29.92 19.89
CA THR A 999 14.11 -29.86 21.07
C THR A 999 14.90 -28.56 21.16
N LEU A 1000 14.96 -27.97 22.36
CA LEU A 1000 15.69 -26.73 22.63
C LEU A 1000 17.04 -26.98 23.32
N THR A 1001 18.00 -26.10 23.09
CA THR A 1001 19.13 -25.88 24.00
C THR A 1001 18.70 -24.99 25.18
N GLU A 1002 19.51 -24.89 26.23
CA GLU A 1002 19.18 -24.05 27.39
C GLU A 1002 20.03 -22.77 27.38
N PRO A 1003 19.40 -21.57 27.34
CA PRO A 1003 20.11 -20.30 27.31
C PRO A 1003 20.91 -20.03 28.59
N SER A 1004 21.83 -19.09 28.50
CA SER A 1004 22.68 -18.65 29.60
C SER A 1004 21.95 -17.72 30.56
N ASN A 1005 21.12 -16.82 30.02
CA ASN A 1005 20.49 -15.73 30.78
C ASN A 1005 18.96 -15.78 30.88
N GLY A 1006 18.32 -16.92 30.59
CA GLY A 1006 16.89 -17.12 30.87
C GLY A 1006 16.49 -18.58 31.12
N ILE A 1007 15.20 -18.87 30.98
CA ILE A 1007 14.60 -20.21 30.99
C ILE A 1007 13.68 -20.31 29.78
N VAL A 1008 13.74 -21.43 29.06
CA VAL A 1008 12.85 -21.73 27.92
C VAL A 1008 11.89 -22.87 28.23
N THR A 1009 10.67 -22.79 27.72
CA THR A 1009 9.70 -23.88 27.73
C THR A 1009 8.91 -23.93 26.42
N ILE A 1010 8.82 -25.12 25.84
CA ILE A 1010 7.88 -25.40 24.75
C ILE A 1010 6.45 -25.36 25.32
N ASN A 1011 5.57 -24.64 24.64
CA ASN A 1011 4.13 -24.61 24.85
C ASN A 1011 3.46 -25.44 23.75
N ASP A 1012 2.80 -26.53 24.16
CA ASP A 1012 2.46 -27.64 23.26
C ASP A 1012 1.08 -27.55 22.61
N GLY A 1013 0.52 -26.35 22.39
CA GLY A 1013 -0.84 -26.10 21.83
C GLY A 1013 -2.04 -26.72 22.57
N GLY A 1014 -1.81 -27.70 23.46
CA GLY A 1014 -2.77 -28.73 23.84
C GLY A 1014 -2.72 -30.02 22.98
N THR A 1015 -1.72 -30.17 22.11
CA THR A 1015 -1.50 -31.11 21.01
C THR A 1015 -0.19 -31.93 21.13
N PRO A 1016 0.09 -32.67 22.24
CA PRO A 1016 1.45 -33.16 22.57
C PRO A 1016 2.02 -34.34 21.73
N ASP A 1017 1.36 -34.68 20.63
CA ASP A 1017 1.78 -35.67 19.63
C ASP A 1017 1.81 -35.02 18.21
N ASP A 1018 1.68 -33.69 18.12
CA ASP A 1018 1.82 -32.82 16.95
C ASP A 1018 2.84 -31.72 17.32
N ILE A 1019 3.66 -31.24 16.38
CA ILE A 1019 4.61 -30.15 16.63
C ILE A 1019 4.36 -28.92 15.77
N SER A 1020 3.44 -28.95 14.79
CA SER A 1020 3.25 -27.80 13.88
C SER A 1020 2.56 -26.60 14.53
N ASP A 1021 2.14 -26.71 15.80
CA ASP A 1021 1.61 -25.61 16.62
C ASP A 1021 2.37 -25.44 17.96
N ASP A 1022 3.58 -26.01 18.08
CA ASP A 1022 4.47 -25.81 19.24
C ASP A 1022 5.09 -24.40 19.20
N THR A 1023 4.94 -23.61 20.26
CA THR A 1023 5.65 -22.31 20.43
C THR A 1023 6.65 -22.35 21.58
N VAL A 1024 7.59 -21.39 21.63
CA VAL A 1024 8.63 -21.33 22.67
C VAL A 1024 8.46 -20.10 23.54
N THR A 1025 8.10 -20.31 24.81
CA THR A 1025 8.19 -19.26 25.83
C THR A 1025 9.64 -19.10 26.29
N TYR A 1026 10.23 -17.92 26.08
CA TYR A 1026 11.44 -17.48 26.77
C TYR A 1026 11.07 -16.63 27.99
N THR A 1027 11.80 -16.80 29.09
CA THR A 1027 11.72 -15.94 30.28
C THR A 1027 13.12 -15.49 30.69
N PRO A 1028 13.47 -14.20 30.61
CA PRO A 1028 14.72 -13.66 31.13
C PRO A 1028 14.96 -14.02 32.61
N ASN A 1029 16.22 -14.08 33.04
CA ASN A 1029 16.56 -14.11 34.47
C ASN A 1029 16.36 -12.72 35.09
N ASP A 1030 15.90 -12.66 36.34
CA ASP A 1030 15.77 -11.45 37.16
C ASP A 1030 16.93 -10.44 36.93
N GLY A 1031 16.66 -9.34 36.22
CA GLY A 1031 17.60 -8.26 35.92
C GLY A 1031 18.61 -8.53 34.80
N PHE A 1032 18.21 -9.24 33.74
CA PHE A 1032 19.02 -9.44 32.52
C PHE A 1032 18.63 -8.47 31.40
N GLU A 1033 19.64 -7.96 30.70
CA GLU A 1033 19.59 -6.90 29.68
C GLU A 1033 20.65 -7.25 28.61
N GLY A 1034 20.36 -6.95 27.35
CA GLY A 1034 21.16 -7.30 26.18
C GLY A 1034 20.74 -8.63 25.53
N THR A 1035 21.46 -9.02 24.48
CA THR A 1035 21.10 -10.16 23.62
C THR A 1035 21.47 -11.52 24.23
N GLU A 1036 20.56 -12.48 24.11
CA GLU A 1036 20.76 -13.92 24.37
C GLU A 1036 20.41 -14.71 23.10
N SER A 1037 21.04 -15.86 22.87
CA SER A 1037 20.62 -16.76 21.80
C SER A 1037 20.72 -18.24 22.20
N PHE A 1038 19.82 -19.06 21.65
CA PHE A 1038 19.80 -20.50 21.89
C PHE A 1038 19.23 -21.27 20.69
N ASP A 1039 19.87 -22.40 20.35
CA ASP A 1039 19.48 -23.23 19.23
C ASP A 1039 18.19 -24.04 19.54
N TYR A 1040 17.32 -24.22 18.53
CA TYR A 1040 16.29 -25.25 18.48
C TYR A 1040 16.55 -26.24 17.35
N THR A 1041 16.06 -27.46 17.50
CA THR A 1041 16.26 -28.56 16.54
C THR A 1041 14.95 -29.28 16.31
N VAL A 1042 14.46 -29.26 15.08
CA VAL A 1042 13.37 -30.12 14.60
C VAL A 1042 13.96 -31.40 14.02
N CYS A 1043 13.30 -32.54 14.26
CA CYS A 1043 13.62 -33.81 13.60
C CYS A 1043 12.35 -34.51 13.09
N ASP A 1044 12.43 -35.14 11.93
CA ASP A 1044 11.40 -36.04 11.43
C ASP A 1044 11.41 -37.41 12.14
N THR A 1045 10.39 -38.24 11.90
CA THR A 1045 10.31 -39.60 12.48
C THR A 1045 11.31 -40.60 11.89
N MET A 1046 11.99 -40.25 10.80
CA MET A 1046 13.08 -41.01 10.19
C MET A 1046 14.44 -40.71 10.82
N GLY A 1047 14.56 -39.59 11.54
CA GLY A 1047 15.76 -39.09 12.20
C GLY A 1047 16.65 -38.21 11.31
N ASN A 1048 16.09 -37.59 10.27
CA ASN A 1048 16.64 -36.37 9.70
C ASN A 1048 16.32 -35.21 10.67
N CYS A 1049 17.21 -34.24 10.79
CA CYS A 1049 17.03 -33.10 11.68
C CYS A 1049 17.72 -31.89 11.08
N ASP A 1050 17.13 -30.72 11.30
CA ASP A 1050 17.79 -29.44 11.05
C ASP A 1050 17.74 -28.53 12.29
N THR A 1051 18.45 -27.39 12.28
CA THR A 1051 18.72 -26.62 13.50
C THR A 1051 18.99 -25.15 13.21
N ALA A 1052 18.16 -24.28 13.77
CA ALA A 1052 18.32 -22.85 13.77
C ALA A 1052 18.48 -22.26 15.18
N THR A 1053 18.65 -20.95 15.21
CA THR A 1053 19.03 -20.13 16.35
C THR A 1053 17.94 -19.11 16.62
N ILE A 1054 17.40 -19.10 17.85
CA ILE A 1054 16.55 -17.99 18.30
C ILE A 1054 17.46 -16.92 18.92
N THR A 1055 17.41 -15.71 18.40
CA THR A 1055 18.11 -14.53 18.91
C THR A 1055 17.11 -13.60 19.58
N ILE A 1056 17.33 -13.30 20.86
CA ILE A 1056 16.44 -12.48 21.68
C ILE A 1056 17.21 -11.29 22.25
N THR A 1057 16.86 -10.09 21.82
CA THR A 1057 17.37 -8.85 22.43
C THR A 1057 16.45 -8.45 23.60
N VAL A 1058 17.02 -8.40 24.81
CA VAL A 1058 16.29 -7.96 26.02
C VAL A 1058 16.62 -6.50 26.30
N GLY A 1059 15.68 -5.60 26.00
CA GLY A 1059 15.85 -4.15 26.13
C GLY A 1059 15.77 -3.62 27.57
N GLU A 1060 16.20 -2.36 27.76
CA GLU A 1060 15.77 -1.58 28.92
C GLU A 1060 14.24 -1.38 28.85
N PRO A 1061 13.52 -1.45 29.99
CA PRO A 1061 12.08 -1.32 30.00
C PRO A 1061 11.71 0.05 29.45
N VAL A 1062 10.68 0.11 28.59
CA VAL A 1062 10.10 1.37 28.11
C VAL A 1062 9.91 2.28 29.33
N ALA A 1063 10.58 3.44 29.31
CA ALA A 1063 10.43 4.39 30.37
C ALA A 1063 8.95 4.79 30.44
N LEU A 1064 8.42 4.95 31.66
CA LEU A 1064 7.19 5.71 31.83
C LEU A 1064 7.54 7.13 31.40
N ASP A 1065 6.97 7.57 30.29
CA ASP A 1065 7.03 8.94 29.81
C ASP A 1065 5.63 9.51 29.94
N VAL A 1066 5.42 10.21 31.06
CA VAL A 1066 4.12 10.74 31.47
C VAL A 1066 4.17 12.24 31.19
N VAL A 1067 3.31 12.73 30.30
CA VAL A 1067 3.46 14.02 29.61
C VAL A 1067 2.42 15.03 30.09
N ASP A 1068 2.84 16.29 30.28
CA ASP A 1068 1.99 17.39 30.78
C ASP A 1068 0.75 17.65 29.87
N ASP A 1069 -0.43 17.27 30.36
CA ASP A 1069 -1.72 17.61 29.73
C ASP A 1069 -2.04 19.11 29.83
N VAL A 1070 -2.56 19.70 28.75
CA VAL A 1070 -3.17 21.03 28.79
C VAL A 1070 -4.63 20.96 28.39
N VAL A 1071 -5.52 21.37 29.30
CA VAL A 1071 -6.96 21.39 29.04
C VAL A 1071 -7.60 22.72 29.44
N THR A 1072 -8.64 23.12 28.70
CA THR A 1072 -9.44 24.30 29.04
C THR A 1072 -10.87 23.88 29.34
N THR A 1073 -11.37 24.21 30.53
CA THR A 1073 -12.79 24.02 30.89
C THR A 1073 -13.44 25.35 31.30
N PRO A 1074 -14.73 25.58 31.03
CA PRO A 1074 -15.44 26.74 31.56
C PRO A 1074 -15.62 26.68 33.09
N ILE A 1075 -15.84 27.84 33.74
CA ILE A 1075 -16.13 27.91 35.18
C ILE A 1075 -17.22 26.92 35.60
N ASP A 1076 -17.05 26.30 36.76
CA ASP A 1076 -18.00 25.36 37.38
C ASP A 1076 -18.39 24.15 36.50
N THR A 1077 -17.67 23.91 35.39
CA THR A 1077 -17.90 22.79 34.47
C THR A 1077 -16.84 21.72 34.74
N PRO A 1078 -17.23 20.54 35.25
CA PRO A 1078 -16.34 19.38 35.27
C PRO A 1078 -15.93 19.02 33.85
N ILE A 1079 -14.68 18.61 33.69
CA ILE A 1079 -14.15 18.07 32.44
C ILE A 1079 -13.56 16.69 32.71
N ASP A 1080 -13.93 15.72 31.87
CA ASP A 1080 -13.27 14.43 31.81
C ASP A 1080 -12.06 14.58 30.89
N ILE A 1081 -10.90 14.20 31.41
CA ILE A 1081 -9.60 14.37 30.76
C ILE A 1081 -9.04 12.96 30.55
N ALA A 1082 -8.67 12.66 29.30
CA ALA A 1082 -7.99 11.43 28.92
C ALA A 1082 -6.48 11.60 29.11
N ILE A 1083 -6.07 11.71 30.38
CA ILE A 1083 -4.70 12.00 30.87
C ILE A 1083 -3.66 10.91 30.58
N LEU A 1084 -3.91 10.06 29.58
CA LEU A 1084 -3.01 8.99 29.13
C LEU A 1084 -2.98 8.93 27.58
N ASP A 1085 -3.76 9.76 26.87
CA ASP A 1085 -3.83 9.76 25.40
C ASP A 1085 -2.53 10.31 24.75
N ASN A 1086 -1.75 11.10 25.50
CA ASN A 1086 -0.46 11.68 25.14
C ASN A 1086 0.73 11.04 25.87
N ASP A 1087 0.49 9.97 26.65
CA ASP A 1087 1.51 9.30 27.46
C ASP A 1087 2.10 8.07 26.75
N PHE A 1088 3.38 7.79 26.99
CA PHE A 1088 4.07 6.62 26.43
C PHE A 1088 4.58 5.65 27.52
N GLY A 1089 4.65 4.36 27.15
CA GLY A 1089 5.13 3.30 28.05
C GLY A 1089 4.17 2.88 29.18
N ILE A 1090 2.92 3.32 29.17
CA ILE A 1090 1.95 3.08 30.27
C ILE A 1090 1.55 1.59 30.38
N PRO A 1091 1.81 0.90 31.50
CA PRO A 1091 1.43 -0.50 31.70
C PRO A 1091 -0.02 -0.62 32.17
N SER A 1092 -0.78 -1.51 31.54
CA SER A 1092 -2.18 -1.80 31.92
C SER A 1092 -2.31 -2.22 33.39
N ASP A 1093 -1.39 -3.00 33.96
CA ASP A 1093 -1.45 -3.47 35.36
C ASP A 1093 -0.83 -2.51 36.41
N GLY A 1094 -0.56 -1.25 36.03
CA GLY A 1094 0.05 -0.22 36.85
C GLY A 1094 -0.84 0.37 37.96
N THR A 1095 -0.44 1.53 38.49
CA THR A 1095 -1.27 2.33 39.40
C THR A 1095 -1.23 3.81 39.05
N LEU A 1096 -2.39 4.38 38.71
CA LEU A 1096 -2.60 5.82 38.61
C LEU A 1096 -2.87 6.44 40.00
N THR A 1097 -2.19 7.54 40.33
CA THR A 1097 -2.46 8.30 41.55
C THR A 1097 -2.42 9.81 41.31
N LEU A 1098 -3.43 10.52 41.82
CA LEU A 1098 -3.55 11.97 41.62
C LEU A 1098 -3.18 12.74 42.88
N THR A 1099 -2.61 13.93 42.70
CA THR A 1099 -2.62 14.98 43.72
C THR A 1099 -4.00 15.66 43.78
N GLU A 1100 -4.27 16.44 44.83
CA GLU A 1100 -5.52 17.20 44.93
C GLU A 1100 -5.23 18.63 44.46
N PRO A 1101 -5.88 19.10 43.39
CA PRO A 1101 -5.65 20.43 42.83
C PRO A 1101 -6.02 21.53 43.83
N SER A 1102 -5.51 22.75 43.60
CA SER A 1102 -5.61 23.83 44.60
C SER A 1102 -7.02 24.41 44.72
N SER A 1103 -7.74 24.38 43.60
CA SER A 1103 -8.95 25.13 43.31
C SER A 1103 -10.02 24.32 42.55
N GLY A 1104 -9.84 23.00 42.42
CA GLY A 1104 -10.87 22.02 42.10
C GLY A 1104 -10.89 20.79 43.02
N THR A 1105 -11.40 19.68 42.51
CA THR A 1105 -11.24 18.30 43.02
C THR A 1105 -11.18 17.35 41.83
N VAL A 1106 -10.31 16.33 41.90
CA VAL A 1106 -10.21 15.28 40.88
C VAL A 1106 -10.81 13.96 41.35
N ALA A 1107 -11.29 13.17 40.40
CA ALA A 1107 -11.66 11.77 40.61
C ALA A 1107 -11.24 10.94 39.39
N ILE A 1108 -10.59 9.80 39.64
CA ILE A 1108 -10.39 8.75 38.63
C ILE A 1108 -11.75 8.07 38.39
N ASN A 1109 -12.11 7.93 37.12
CA ASN A 1109 -13.21 7.12 36.63
C ASN A 1109 -12.63 5.85 35.98
N ASP A 1110 -12.89 4.71 36.63
CA ASP A 1110 -12.11 3.47 36.44
C ASP A 1110 -12.62 2.55 35.34
N GLY A 1111 -13.30 3.06 34.30
CA GLY A 1111 -13.91 2.30 33.18
C GLY A 1111 -14.98 1.24 33.53
N GLY A 1112 -15.03 0.78 34.78
CA GLY A 1112 -15.55 -0.51 35.20
C GLY A 1112 -14.49 -1.63 35.34
N THR A 1113 -13.21 -1.29 35.24
CA THR A 1113 -12.00 -2.09 35.02
C THR A 1113 -10.91 -1.85 36.11
N PRO A 1114 -11.16 -2.06 37.42
CA PRO A 1114 -10.33 -1.51 38.51
C PRO A 1114 -8.94 -2.16 38.75
N ASP A 1115 -8.49 -3.00 37.82
CA ASP A 1115 -7.18 -3.66 37.78
C ASP A 1115 -6.48 -3.41 36.41
N ASP A 1116 -7.01 -2.51 35.57
CA ASP A 1116 -6.47 -2.01 34.29
C ASP A 1116 -6.54 -0.47 34.33
N ILE A 1117 -5.44 0.24 34.03
CA ILE A 1117 -5.43 1.71 34.05
C ILE A 1117 -5.47 2.33 32.65
N PHE A 1118 -5.43 1.54 31.58
CA PHE A 1118 -5.35 2.06 30.21
C PHE A 1118 -6.66 2.75 29.75
N ASP A 1119 -7.80 2.44 30.38
CA ASP A 1119 -9.08 3.13 30.16
C ASP A 1119 -9.53 4.04 31.33
N ASP A 1120 -8.61 4.34 32.27
CA ASP A 1120 -8.84 5.32 33.34
C ASP A 1120 -8.92 6.75 32.76
N THR A 1121 -9.98 7.47 33.11
CA THR A 1121 -10.13 8.91 32.80
C THR A 1121 -10.19 9.73 34.09
N VAL A 1122 -9.76 11.00 34.05
CA VAL A 1122 -9.80 11.87 35.23
C VAL A 1122 -10.82 12.99 35.05
N THR A 1123 -11.88 12.95 35.86
CA THR A 1123 -12.81 14.08 35.99
C THR A 1123 -12.20 15.15 36.89
N TYR A 1124 -11.76 16.28 36.32
CA TYR A 1124 -11.44 17.49 37.07
C TYR A 1124 -12.71 18.34 37.26
N THR A 1125 -13.06 18.64 38.51
CA THR A 1125 -14.19 19.53 38.86
C THR A 1125 -13.67 20.83 39.50
N PRO A 1126 -13.80 22.00 38.87
CA PRO A 1126 -13.53 23.30 39.50
C PRO A 1126 -14.34 23.50 40.80
N ASN A 1127 -13.79 24.19 41.82
CA ASN A 1127 -14.57 24.60 42.99
C ASN A 1127 -15.48 25.78 42.63
N ASP A 1128 -16.72 25.78 43.13
CA ASP A 1128 -17.75 26.83 42.95
C ASP A 1128 -17.17 28.27 42.80
N GLY A 1129 -17.18 28.79 41.57
CA GLY A 1129 -16.76 30.13 41.18
C GLY A 1129 -15.25 30.30 40.92
N PHE A 1130 -14.52 29.24 40.56
CA PHE A 1130 -13.10 29.31 40.24
C PHE A 1130 -12.82 29.58 38.74
N GLU A 1131 -12.12 30.68 38.46
CA GLU A 1131 -11.66 31.10 37.13
C GLU A 1131 -10.16 31.42 37.21
N GLY A 1132 -9.37 30.93 36.25
CA GLY A 1132 -7.92 30.91 36.23
C GLY A 1132 -7.35 29.50 36.10
N ASN A 1133 -6.03 29.39 36.05
CA ASN A 1133 -5.33 28.11 35.95
C ASN A 1133 -5.31 27.39 37.30
N ASP A 1134 -5.67 26.10 37.30
CA ASP A 1134 -5.39 25.17 38.38
C ASP A 1134 -4.63 23.98 37.79
N SER A 1135 -3.94 23.23 38.63
CA SER A 1135 -3.27 22.01 38.18
C SER A 1135 -3.25 20.93 39.24
N PHE A 1136 -3.11 19.69 38.78
CA PHE A 1136 -2.78 18.56 39.62
C PHE A 1136 -1.72 17.70 38.92
N ASP A 1137 -0.70 17.34 39.67
CA ASP A 1137 0.23 16.29 39.27
C ASP A 1137 -0.51 14.94 39.31
N TYR A 1138 -0.32 14.11 38.29
CA TYR A 1138 -0.67 12.69 38.32
C TYR A 1138 0.59 11.84 38.19
N THR A 1139 0.64 10.74 38.94
CA THR A 1139 1.76 9.81 38.97
C THR A 1139 1.26 8.45 38.53
N VAL A 1140 1.76 7.97 37.39
CA VAL A 1140 1.66 6.56 37.00
C VAL A 1140 2.85 5.81 37.61
N CYS A 1141 2.60 4.58 38.08
CA CYS A 1141 3.65 3.66 38.50
C CYS A 1141 3.43 2.28 37.90
N ASP A 1142 4.52 1.61 37.52
CA ASP A 1142 4.49 0.19 37.15
C ASP A 1142 4.40 -0.72 38.41
N THR A 1143 4.26 -2.04 38.19
CA THR A 1143 4.20 -3.02 39.28
C THR A 1143 5.55 -3.28 39.96
N LEU A 1144 6.66 -2.82 39.40
CA LEU A 1144 8.01 -2.88 39.96
C LEU A 1144 8.28 -1.70 40.92
N GLY A 1145 7.50 -0.62 40.80
CA GLY A 1145 7.60 0.61 41.57
C GLY A 1145 8.48 1.69 40.95
N ASN A 1146 8.72 1.63 39.64
CA ASN A 1146 9.12 2.78 38.85
C ASN A 1146 7.87 3.67 38.68
N CYS A 1147 8.06 4.99 38.69
CA CYS A 1147 6.96 5.93 38.56
C CYS A 1147 7.47 7.18 37.86
N ASP A 1148 6.64 7.75 36.99
CA ASP A 1148 6.85 9.08 36.43
C ASP A 1148 5.64 9.98 36.69
N THR A 1149 5.73 11.29 36.46
CA THR A 1149 4.74 12.27 36.94
C THR A 1149 4.68 13.54 36.10
N ALA A 1150 3.57 13.68 35.37
CA ALA A 1150 3.15 14.91 34.70
C ALA A 1150 2.22 15.78 35.55
N THR A 1151 1.99 16.98 35.03
CA THR A 1151 1.10 18.02 35.51
C THR A 1151 -0.03 18.21 34.51
N VAL A 1152 -1.28 18.04 34.95
CA VAL A 1152 -2.42 18.51 34.16
C VAL A 1152 -2.62 19.99 34.43
N ASP A 1153 -2.34 20.84 33.45
CA ASP A 1153 -2.57 22.29 33.51
C ASP A 1153 -3.96 22.64 32.98
N ILE A 1154 -4.90 22.89 33.91
CA ILE A 1154 -6.29 23.22 33.60
C ILE A 1154 -6.51 24.73 33.60
N THR A 1155 -6.72 25.32 32.43
CA THR A 1155 -7.15 26.72 32.33
C THR A 1155 -8.68 26.81 32.48
N VAL A 1156 -9.17 27.31 33.62
CA VAL A 1156 -10.61 27.48 33.85
C VAL A 1156 -11.07 28.87 33.41
N THR A 1157 -11.77 28.98 32.28
CA THR A 1157 -12.10 30.29 31.65
C THR A 1157 -13.57 30.69 31.77
N ASN A 1158 -13.85 31.94 31.36
CA ASN A 1158 -15.15 32.58 31.49
C ASN A 1158 -15.80 32.99 30.15
N ASP A 1159 -15.13 32.79 29.03
CA ASP A 1159 -15.75 33.08 27.74
C ASP A 1159 -16.60 31.91 27.24
N ASN A 1160 -17.88 32.19 26.96
CA ASN A 1160 -18.61 31.44 25.94
C ASN A 1160 -17.77 31.50 24.65
N PRO A 1161 -17.61 30.38 23.92
CA PRO A 1161 -16.53 30.22 22.96
C PRO A 1161 -16.51 31.34 21.91
N ILE A 1162 -15.42 32.11 21.93
CA ILE A 1162 -15.03 32.96 20.81
C ILE A 1162 -14.27 32.07 19.84
N THR A 1163 -14.78 31.91 18.63
CA THR A 1163 -14.12 31.14 17.56
C THR A 1163 -12.66 31.60 17.38
N PRO A 1164 -11.69 30.68 17.23
CA PRO A 1164 -10.29 31.02 16.91
C PRO A 1164 -10.20 31.79 15.58
N PRO A 1165 -9.05 32.41 15.26
CA PRO A 1165 -8.86 33.16 14.03
C PRO A 1165 -8.78 32.22 12.82
N ASP A 1166 -9.96 31.79 12.40
CA ASP A 1166 -10.21 31.00 11.20
C ASP A 1166 -9.81 31.81 9.96
N GLU A 1167 -8.54 31.69 9.57
CA GLU A 1167 -8.08 32.14 8.27
C GLU A 1167 -8.81 31.34 7.18
N PHE A 1168 -9.06 31.96 6.03
CA PHE A 1168 -10.19 31.60 5.17
C PHE A 1168 -9.91 30.37 4.26
N VAL A 1169 -9.35 29.32 4.84
CA VAL A 1169 -8.94 28.07 4.18
C VAL A 1169 -10.16 27.24 3.81
N ILE A 1170 -10.10 26.68 2.60
CA ILE A 1170 -10.96 25.61 2.11
C ILE A 1170 -10.01 24.45 1.86
N GLU A 1171 -10.21 23.36 2.58
CA GLU A 1171 -9.33 22.20 2.60
C GLU A 1171 -10.19 20.98 2.24
N VAL A 1172 -9.70 20.16 1.32
CA VAL A 1172 -10.39 18.95 0.84
C VAL A 1172 -9.66 17.76 1.44
N ASN A 1173 -10.36 16.91 2.19
CA ASN A 1173 -9.74 15.70 2.73
C ASN A 1173 -9.41 14.72 1.59
N GLN A 1174 -8.18 14.24 1.48
CA GLN A 1174 -7.74 13.40 0.36
C GLN A 1174 -8.04 11.89 0.52
N MET A 1175 -9.02 11.52 1.35
CA MET A 1175 -9.47 10.13 1.54
C MET A 1175 -11.00 9.99 1.64
N VAL A 1176 -11.56 8.93 1.02
CA VAL A 1176 -12.93 8.43 1.25
C VAL A 1176 -12.90 6.92 1.48
N THR A 1177 -13.47 6.46 2.59
CA THR A 1177 -13.63 5.02 2.91
C THR A 1177 -15.10 4.71 3.23
N PRO A 1178 -15.95 4.45 2.23
CA PRO A 1178 -17.36 4.17 2.44
C PRO A 1178 -17.58 2.70 2.82
N ASN A 1179 -17.05 2.32 3.99
CA ASN A 1179 -16.99 0.95 4.52
C ASN A 1179 -18.11 0.63 5.55
N GLY A 1180 -18.80 1.64 6.08
CA GLY A 1180 -19.86 1.51 7.07
C GLY A 1180 -19.44 1.71 8.54
N ASP A 1181 -18.20 2.09 8.82
CA ASP A 1181 -17.71 2.37 10.18
C ASP A 1181 -18.05 3.79 10.69
N GLY A 1182 -18.47 4.68 9.80
CA GLY A 1182 -18.86 6.06 10.11
C GLY A 1182 -17.73 7.10 10.05
N ARG A 1183 -16.49 6.71 9.73
CA ARG A 1183 -15.34 7.56 9.43
C ARG A 1183 -15.17 7.65 7.91
N ASN A 1184 -14.85 8.83 7.39
CA ASN A 1184 -14.55 9.09 5.97
C ASN A 1184 -15.55 8.55 4.92
N GLU A 1185 -16.80 8.23 5.31
CA GLU A 1185 -17.89 7.71 4.45
C GLU A 1185 -18.22 8.56 3.19
N PHE A 1186 -17.83 9.82 3.21
CA PHE A 1186 -17.94 10.74 2.10
C PHE A 1186 -16.84 11.79 2.17
N LEU A 1187 -16.48 12.36 1.02
CA LEU A 1187 -15.48 13.42 0.90
C LEU A 1187 -15.86 14.64 1.75
N PHE A 1188 -15.17 14.85 2.87
CA PHE A 1188 -15.38 16.01 3.71
C PHE A 1188 -14.50 17.18 3.23
N ILE A 1189 -15.11 18.35 3.01
CA ILE A 1189 -14.39 19.58 2.63
C ILE A 1189 -14.54 20.60 3.76
N ARG A 1190 -13.47 20.90 4.50
CA ARG A 1190 -13.48 21.90 5.58
C ARG A 1190 -13.74 23.29 4.99
N GLY A 1191 -14.45 24.13 5.76
CA GLY A 1191 -14.84 25.48 5.33
C GLY A 1191 -15.85 25.59 4.18
N VAL A 1192 -16.38 24.48 3.66
CA VAL A 1192 -17.31 24.48 2.50
C VAL A 1192 -18.59 25.31 2.72
N ASP A 1193 -18.99 25.54 3.96
CA ASP A 1193 -20.13 26.41 4.33
C ASP A 1193 -19.86 27.90 4.03
N LYS A 1194 -18.58 28.29 3.90
CA LYS A 1194 -18.12 29.66 3.62
C LYS A 1194 -18.08 30.01 2.12
N ILE A 1195 -18.55 29.14 1.23
CA ILE A 1195 -18.60 29.38 -0.23
C ILE A 1195 -20.04 29.63 -0.74
N GLN A 1196 -20.21 30.54 -1.70
CA GLN A 1196 -21.55 30.86 -2.25
C GLN A 1196 -22.04 29.83 -3.28
N ARG A 1197 -21.11 29.23 -4.03
CA ARG A 1197 -21.32 28.25 -5.10
C ARG A 1197 -20.02 27.49 -5.31
N SER A 1198 -20.14 26.21 -5.68
CA SER A 1198 -19.03 25.36 -6.08
C SER A 1198 -19.43 24.46 -7.25
N THR A 1199 -18.43 23.89 -7.93
CA THR A 1199 -18.59 22.74 -8.82
C THR A 1199 -17.46 21.77 -8.51
N LEU A 1200 -17.78 20.57 -8.05
CA LEU A 1200 -16.82 19.48 -7.86
C LEU A 1200 -16.89 18.54 -9.06
N LYS A 1201 -15.74 18.17 -9.59
CA LYS A 1201 -15.57 17.16 -10.63
C LYS A 1201 -14.52 16.17 -10.13
N ILE A 1202 -14.74 14.88 -10.35
CA ILE A 1202 -13.76 13.83 -10.04
C ILE A 1202 -13.53 13.02 -11.31
N PHE A 1203 -12.28 12.68 -11.56
CA PHE A 1203 -11.77 11.97 -12.72
C PHE A 1203 -10.98 10.74 -12.26
N ASN A 1204 -11.00 9.66 -13.04
CA ASN A 1204 -10.05 8.55 -12.87
C ASN A 1204 -8.71 8.85 -13.58
N ARG A 1205 -7.69 7.98 -13.43
CA ARG A 1205 -6.36 8.16 -14.04
C ARG A 1205 -6.40 8.57 -15.53
N TRP A 1206 -7.24 7.90 -16.33
CA TRP A 1206 -7.46 8.24 -17.75
C TRP A 1206 -8.23 9.54 -18.05
N GLY A 1207 -8.39 10.45 -17.08
CA GLY A 1207 -9.03 11.77 -17.25
C GLY A 1207 -10.53 11.72 -17.55
N VAL A 1208 -11.23 10.61 -17.27
CA VAL A 1208 -12.67 10.45 -17.50
C VAL A 1208 -13.44 10.90 -16.26
N ALA A 1209 -14.29 11.92 -16.41
CA ALA A 1209 -15.12 12.41 -15.31
C ALA A 1209 -16.12 11.35 -14.81
N VAL A 1210 -15.85 10.80 -13.63
CA VAL A 1210 -16.69 9.83 -12.90
C VAL A 1210 -17.76 10.51 -12.05
N TYR A 1211 -17.48 11.72 -11.56
CA TYR A 1211 -18.44 12.55 -10.81
C TYR A 1211 -18.46 14.01 -11.31
N GLU A 1212 -19.64 14.63 -11.32
CA GLU A 1212 -19.82 16.07 -11.54
C GLU A 1212 -21.00 16.58 -10.70
N GLY A 1213 -20.75 17.45 -9.72
CA GLY A 1213 -21.74 18.02 -8.81
C GLY A 1213 -21.64 19.54 -8.69
N GLU A 1214 -22.77 20.25 -8.60
CA GLU A 1214 -22.81 21.70 -8.32
C GLU A 1214 -23.28 21.97 -6.88
N ASN A 1215 -22.63 22.92 -6.19
CA ASN A 1215 -22.93 23.39 -4.83
C ASN A 1215 -22.77 22.28 -3.78
N TYR A 1216 -21.56 21.72 -3.72
CA TYR A 1216 -21.13 20.74 -2.71
C TYR A 1216 -21.40 21.25 -1.30
N ASN A 1217 -21.82 20.36 -0.40
CA ASN A 1217 -21.90 20.62 1.03
C ASN A 1217 -21.88 19.29 1.79
N ASN A 1218 -21.14 19.24 2.92
CA ASN A 1218 -20.90 18.06 3.77
C ASN A 1218 -22.14 17.57 4.55
N GLN A 1219 -23.35 17.72 3.99
CA GLN A 1219 -24.62 17.41 4.64
C GLN A 1219 -25.61 16.70 3.71
N ASN A 1220 -25.80 17.19 2.48
CA ASN A 1220 -26.85 16.71 1.57
C ASN A 1220 -26.48 16.72 0.08
N ASN A 1221 -25.27 17.16 -0.26
CA ASN A 1221 -24.74 17.09 -1.62
C ASN A 1221 -23.25 16.77 -1.56
N VAL A 1222 -22.99 15.58 -1.05
CA VAL A 1222 -21.67 14.98 -0.87
C VAL A 1222 -21.30 14.07 -2.05
N PHE A 1223 -20.05 13.63 -2.06
CA PHE A 1223 -19.54 12.53 -2.85
C PHE A 1223 -19.17 11.39 -1.90
N ASP A 1224 -19.94 10.32 -1.99
CA ASP A 1224 -19.95 9.11 -1.15
C ASP A 1224 -19.25 7.93 -1.85
N GLY A 1225 -18.22 8.22 -2.66
CA GLY A 1225 -17.53 7.22 -3.47
C GLY A 1225 -18.33 6.71 -4.69
N ARG A 1226 -19.53 7.23 -4.99
CA ARG A 1226 -20.39 6.73 -6.09
C ARG A 1226 -20.33 7.56 -7.37
N SER A 1227 -20.29 6.88 -8.51
CA SER A 1227 -20.30 7.47 -9.85
C SER A 1227 -21.63 8.18 -10.17
N ARG A 1228 -21.57 9.35 -10.82
CA ARG A 1228 -22.76 10.02 -11.41
C ARG A 1228 -22.85 9.86 -12.94
N GLY A 1229 -22.10 8.90 -13.49
CA GLY A 1229 -22.30 8.32 -14.81
C GLY A 1229 -21.73 9.13 -15.98
N ARG A 1230 -20.49 8.77 -16.38
CA ARG A 1230 -19.98 9.01 -17.74
C ARG A 1230 -18.87 8.04 -18.22
N SER A 1231 -18.32 7.22 -17.33
CA SER A 1231 -17.41 6.11 -17.63
C SER A 1231 -18.18 4.80 -17.93
N THR A 1232 -17.47 3.68 -17.94
CA THR A 1232 -17.98 2.30 -18.09
C THR A 1232 -18.80 1.79 -16.90
N LEU A 1233 -18.65 2.41 -15.72
CA LEU A 1233 -19.41 2.11 -14.50
C LEU A 1233 -20.85 2.67 -14.57
N GLY A 1234 -21.77 2.04 -13.84
CA GLY A 1234 -23.15 2.49 -13.72
C GLY A 1234 -23.29 3.84 -13.00
N VAL A 1235 -24.49 4.39 -13.07
CA VAL A 1235 -24.89 5.53 -12.23
C VAL A 1235 -25.24 4.98 -10.86
N ASP A 1236 -24.70 5.60 -9.81
CA ASP A 1236 -24.84 5.24 -8.40
C ASP A 1236 -24.07 3.95 -7.97
N ASP A 1237 -23.25 3.37 -8.86
CA ASP A 1237 -22.26 2.35 -8.49
C ASP A 1237 -21.09 3.00 -7.73
N TYR A 1238 -20.59 2.33 -6.68
CA TYR A 1238 -19.34 2.70 -6.02
C TYR A 1238 -18.16 2.56 -7.00
N LEU A 1239 -17.26 3.54 -6.97
CA LEU A 1239 -16.00 3.46 -7.68
C LEU A 1239 -15.12 2.33 -7.09
N PRO A 1240 -14.25 1.70 -7.90
CA PRO A 1240 -13.15 0.88 -7.40
C PRO A 1240 -12.25 1.68 -6.45
N ALA A 1241 -11.52 0.96 -5.60
CA ALA A 1241 -10.44 1.57 -4.82
C ALA A 1241 -9.34 2.12 -5.74
N GLY A 1242 -8.48 2.99 -5.20
CA GLY A 1242 -7.38 3.64 -5.93
C GLY A 1242 -7.50 5.16 -6.01
N ILE A 1243 -6.59 5.77 -6.76
CA ILE A 1243 -6.42 7.22 -6.85
C ILE A 1243 -7.36 7.85 -7.90
N TYR A 1244 -8.00 8.95 -7.52
CA TYR A 1244 -8.83 9.79 -8.39
C TYR A 1244 -8.38 11.25 -8.29
N PHE A 1245 -8.60 12.04 -9.32
CA PHE A 1245 -8.24 13.47 -9.33
C PHE A 1245 -9.49 14.34 -9.24
N TYR A 1246 -9.47 15.39 -8.43
CA TYR A 1246 -10.60 16.32 -8.34
C TYR A 1246 -10.31 17.70 -8.93
N ILE A 1247 -11.37 18.41 -9.32
CA ILE A 1247 -11.33 19.85 -9.59
C ILE A 1247 -12.51 20.51 -8.88
N PHE A 1248 -12.21 21.37 -7.92
CA PHE A 1248 -13.16 22.12 -7.10
C PHE A 1248 -13.17 23.62 -7.48
N ASP A 1249 -14.10 24.01 -8.35
CA ASP A 1249 -14.26 25.38 -8.87
C ASP A 1249 -15.31 26.14 -8.04
N TYR A 1250 -14.86 26.95 -7.07
CA TYR A 1250 -15.71 27.60 -6.09
C TYR A 1250 -15.69 29.14 -6.11
N THR A 1251 -16.53 29.74 -5.28
CA THR A 1251 -16.65 31.20 -5.15
C THR A 1251 -16.92 31.58 -3.69
N THR A 1252 -15.99 32.29 -3.07
CA THR A 1252 -16.06 32.68 -1.64
C THR A 1252 -17.25 33.60 -1.34
N ILE A 1253 -17.62 33.77 -0.06
CA ILE A 1253 -18.62 34.78 0.33
C ILE A 1253 -18.26 36.22 -0.09
N GLU A 1254 -16.98 36.52 -0.32
CA GLU A 1254 -16.51 37.83 -0.79
C GLU A 1254 -16.70 38.02 -2.32
N GLY A 1255 -16.87 36.91 -3.05
CA GLY A 1255 -17.11 36.88 -4.50
C GLY A 1255 -15.85 36.68 -5.36
N GLU A 1256 -14.74 36.27 -4.74
CA GLU A 1256 -13.54 35.74 -5.41
C GLU A 1256 -13.85 34.37 -6.03
N LYS A 1257 -13.17 34.00 -7.12
CA LYS A 1257 -13.25 32.66 -7.72
C LYS A 1257 -11.92 31.97 -7.58
N ILE A 1258 -11.94 30.79 -6.98
CA ILE A 1258 -10.78 29.94 -6.76
C ILE A 1258 -11.09 28.60 -7.46
N VAL A 1259 -10.05 27.99 -8.03
CA VAL A 1259 -10.07 26.63 -8.56
C VAL A 1259 -8.99 25.91 -7.81
N ASP A 1260 -9.37 24.81 -7.20
CA ASP A 1260 -8.56 23.92 -6.40
C ASP A 1260 -8.60 22.52 -7.02
N SER A 1261 -7.53 21.73 -6.92
CA SER A 1261 -7.41 20.43 -7.59
C SER A 1261 -6.20 19.64 -7.10
N GLU A 1262 -6.46 18.47 -6.52
CA GLU A 1262 -5.48 17.50 -6.02
C GLU A 1262 -5.89 16.08 -6.44
N TYR A 1263 -5.16 15.08 -5.95
CA TYR A 1263 -5.62 13.70 -5.89
C TYR A 1263 -6.60 13.47 -4.72
N LEU A 1264 -7.25 12.30 -4.72
CA LEU A 1264 -8.20 11.82 -3.72
C LEU A 1264 -8.17 10.30 -3.76
N TYR A 1265 -7.74 9.67 -2.67
CA TYR A 1265 -7.77 8.22 -2.53
C TYR A 1265 -9.17 7.73 -2.14
N ILE A 1266 -9.61 6.63 -2.74
CA ILE A 1266 -10.83 5.92 -2.37
C ILE A 1266 -10.42 4.49 -2.00
N SER A 1267 -10.84 4.00 -0.82
CA SER A 1267 -10.68 2.61 -0.39
C SER A 1267 -12.00 2.09 0.19
N ARG A 1268 -12.12 0.79 0.50
CA ARG A 1268 -13.37 0.14 0.96
C ARG A 1268 -13.16 -0.77 2.15
#